data_AF-A0A9Q1M4E6-F1
#
_entry.id   AF-A0A9Q1M4E6-F1
#
_cell.length_a   1.000
_cell.length_b   1.000
_cell.length_c   1.000
_cell.angle_alpha   90.00
_cell.angle_beta   90.00
_cell.angle_gamma   90.00
#
_symmetry.space_group_name_H-M   'P 1'
#
loop_
_entity.id
_entity.type
_entity.pdbx_description
1 polymer ?
#
loop_
_entity_poly.entity_id
_entity_poly.type
_entity_poly.pdbx_seq_one_letter_code
_entity_poly.pdbx_strand_id
1 'polypeptide(L)'
;MMSKSYTNLLDLASGNFPAMGREKKRLPRVMTVTGVISELDDDQANSVTSDVPSSIIVDRIIIVANQLPVKAKRRPDNKGWSFSWDDDSLLLHIKDGLPDDMEVIYVGSLRVEVDSSEQDDVSQLLLDRFKCVPAFLPPDILSKYYHGFCKQHLWPLFHYMLPYSASHGSRFDRSWWEAYVAANKIFSQKVIEVINPEDDFVWIHDYHLMVLPTFLRRRFNRLRMGFFLHSPFPSSEIYRTLPVREEILKALLNSDLIGFHTFDYARHFLSCCSRMLGLEYQSKRGYIGLEYYGRTVGIKIMPVGIHMGQIETVLQLADREWRVEELKQQFEGKTVLLGVDDMDIFKGVDLKVLAFEEMLKQHPKWQGRAVLVQIANPARGKGKDLEEIQEEIKTSIKRINDKFRQPGYEPIVFIDRPVSLSERTAYYTVAECVVVTAVRDGMNLTPYEYIVCRQGIPGSDCTTESNGLKSSMLVVSEFIGCSPSLSGAIRVNPWNVEETAEALNEAISMADAEKVLRHEKHYKYVSTHDVAYWSRSFFQDLERSCKDHFRRRCWGIGLSFGFRVVALDPNFRKLSIDTIVSAYSRAKNRAILLDYDGTLMPQMAINKVPSPEVISIVNTLCCDERNTVFLVSGRGRDSLGQWFSPCEKLGIAAEHGYFLRWSADKEWEVVGQSNDFQWMQMAEPVMKQYTEATDGSYIETKESALVWHHRDADLGFGSCQAKEMLDHLESVLANEPVAVKSGQFIVEVKPQGVSKGLVAEKIFSTMAESGRQADFVLCVGDDRSDEDMFEIIGNAINSGILSSSTAVYACTVGQKPSKAKYYLDDTTEVRTMLDALAEESTPPPSPEIVT
;
A
#
# COMPACT_ATOMS: atom_id res chain seq x y z
N MET A 1 -10.75 37.60 12.41
CA MET A 1 -11.97 38.22 11.85
C MET A 1 -12.73 37.18 11.04
N MET A 2 -13.95 36.86 11.48
CA MET A 2 -15.07 36.17 10.83
C MET A 2 -14.79 35.01 9.85
N SER A 3 -15.00 33.81 10.41
CA SER A 3 -15.60 32.60 9.79
C SER A 3 -16.31 32.81 8.45
N LYS A 4 -15.93 32.00 7.45
CA LYS A 4 -16.81 31.63 6.34
C LYS A 4 -16.99 30.12 6.32
N SER A 5 -18.22 29.76 6.66
CA SER A 5 -18.91 28.49 6.69
C SER A 5 -18.69 27.59 5.47
N TYR A 6 -18.48 26.30 5.75
CA TYR A 6 -18.68 25.17 4.85
C TYR A 6 -20.16 25.04 4.50
N THR A 7 -20.53 25.46 3.30
CA THR A 7 -21.81 25.09 2.66
C THR A 7 -21.59 24.92 1.16
N ASN A 8 -21.38 23.66 0.74
CA ASN A 8 -21.87 23.04 -0.51
C ASN A 8 -21.31 21.62 -0.67
N LEU A 9 -21.59 20.77 0.31
CA LEU A 9 -21.29 19.32 0.29
C LEU A 9 -22.49 18.46 -0.18
N LEU A 10 -23.61 19.09 -0.55
CA LEU A 10 -24.83 18.44 -1.06
C LEU A 10 -24.91 18.33 -2.60
N ASP A 11 -24.02 19.01 -3.33
CA ASP A 11 -23.98 18.95 -4.81
C ASP A 11 -23.29 17.71 -5.38
N LEU A 12 -22.73 16.83 -4.53
CA LEU A 12 -22.25 15.51 -4.94
C LEU A 12 -23.34 14.42 -4.90
N ALA A 13 -24.58 14.76 -4.51
CA ALA A 13 -25.66 13.80 -4.29
C ALA A 13 -26.95 14.09 -5.07
N SER A 14 -27.05 15.14 -5.88
CA SER A 14 -28.29 15.48 -6.60
C SER A 14 -28.10 15.74 -8.10
N GLY A 15 -27.92 14.65 -8.86
CA GLY A 15 -28.20 14.67 -10.30
C GLY A 15 -29.70 14.65 -10.55
N ASN A 16 -30.33 15.82 -10.62
CA ASN A 16 -31.74 15.98 -11.02
C ASN A 16 -31.86 16.06 -12.55
N PHE A 17 -32.55 15.10 -13.18
CA PHE A 17 -33.17 15.24 -14.50
C PHE A 17 -34.51 14.46 -14.55
N PRO A 18 -35.46 14.85 -15.43
CA PRO A 18 -36.88 14.84 -15.14
C PRO A 18 -37.57 13.49 -15.34
N ALA A 19 -38.65 13.29 -14.59
CA ALA A 19 -39.52 12.13 -14.62
C ALA A 19 -40.00 11.80 -16.05
N MET A 20 -39.68 10.60 -16.53
CA MET A 20 -40.38 9.96 -17.65
C MET A 20 -41.05 8.66 -17.20
N GLY A 21 -42.25 8.45 -17.76
CA GLY A 21 -43.31 7.53 -17.36
C GLY A 21 -42.91 6.09 -17.04
N ARG A 22 -43.63 5.54 -16.06
CA ARG A 22 -43.77 4.10 -15.83
C ARG A 22 -44.29 3.40 -17.08
N GLU A 23 -43.46 2.63 -17.76
CA GLU A 23 -43.90 1.44 -18.48
C GLU A 23 -43.20 0.21 -17.91
N LYS A 24 -44.00 -0.66 -17.28
CA LYS A 24 -43.56 -1.97 -16.79
C LYS A 24 -43.28 -2.88 -17.98
N LYS A 25 -42.01 -3.20 -18.24
CA LYS A 25 -41.63 -4.45 -18.90
C LYS A 25 -40.74 -5.24 -17.95
N ARG A 26 -41.29 -6.33 -17.42
CA ARG A 26 -40.57 -7.35 -16.66
C ARG A 26 -39.58 -8.04 -17.58
N LEU A 27 -38.30 -8.03 -17.23
CA LEU A 27 -37.30 -8.98 -17.73
C LEU A 27 -36.95 -9.96 -16.59
N PRO A 28 -36.59 -11.23 -16.90
CA PRO A 28 -36.58 -12.32 -15.93
C PRO A 28 -35.29 -12.34 -15.10
N ARG A 29 -35.44 -12.62 -13.80
CA ARG A 29 -34.33 -13.01 -12.91
C ARG A 29 -33.82 -14.39 -13.37
N VAL A 30 -32.54 -14.47 -13.73
CA VAL A 30 -31.83 -15.75 -13.82
C VAL A 30 -31.62 -16.27 -12.39
N MET A 31 -31.89 -17.57 -12.21
CA MET A 31 -32.05 -18.25 -10.93
C MET A 31 -30.81 -18.14 -10.03
N THR A 32 -30.94 -17.44 -8.91
CA THR A 32 -30.14 -17.73 -7.72
C THR A 32 -30.73 -18.96 -7.03
N VAL A 33 -29.88 -19.96 -6.78
CA VAL A 33 -30.19 -21.12 -5.94
C VAL A 33 -30.70 -20.62 -4.59
N THR A 34 -31.82 -21.19 -4.14
CA THR A 34 -32.56 -20.80 -2.95
C THR A 34 -31.76 -21.02 -1.66
N GLY A 35 -31.44 -19.92 -0.96
CA GLY A 35 -31.03 -19.91 0.44
C GLY A 35 -31.92 -18.91 1.20
N VAL A 36 -32.57 -19.39 2.25
CA VAL A 36 -33.66 -18.78 3.00
C VAL A 36 -33.25 -17.43 3.63
N ILE A 37 -34.08 -16.41 3.45
CA ILE A 37 -34.11 -15.20 4.27
C ILE A 37 -34.79 -15.59 5.59
N SER A 38 -34.13 -15.37 6.73
CA SER A 38 -34.80 -15.26 8.01
C SER A 38 -34.31 -14.01 8.73
N GLU A 39 -35.17 -13.00 8.78
CA GLU A 39 -35.17 -12.01 9.85
C GLU A 39 -35.84 -12.62 11.10
N LEU A 40 -35.37 -12.17 12.27
CA LEU A 40 -35.97 -12.18 13.61
C LEU A 40 -35.63 -13.34 14.58
N ASP A 41 -35.24 -12.87 15.77
CA ASP A 41 -35.08 -13.47 17.10
C ASP A 41 -35.85 -14.78 17.37
N ASP A 42 -35.21 -15.79 17.98
CA ASP A 42 -35.38 -16.12 19.41
C ASP A 42 -34.47 -17.30 19.83
N ASP A 43 -34.32 -17.45 21.14
CA ASP A 43 -33.49 -18.39 21.89
C ASP A 43 -33.76 -19.92 21.69
N GLN A 44 -32.74 -20.71 22.07
CA GLN A 44 -32.75 -22.15 22.44
C GLN A 44 -32.62 -23.28 21.39
N ALA A 45 -31.43 -23.90 21.43
CA ALA A 45 -31.09 -25.34 21.38
C ALA A 45 -32.07 -26.38 20.77
N ASN A 46 -31.68 -27.03 19.67
CA ASN A 46 -31.18 -28.42 19.63
C ASN A 46 -31.05 -28.96 18.19
N SER A 47 -30.11 -29.89 18.05
CA SER A 47 -29.69 -30.63 16.86
C SER A 47 -30.81 -31.22 15.98
N VAL A 48 -30.68 -31.05 14.65
CA VAL A 48 -30.95 -32.12 13.67
C VAL A 48 -29.99 -31.96 12.49
N THR A 49 -29.13 -32.96 12.30
CA THR A 49 -28.24 -33.11 11.15
C THR A 49 -29.07 -33.42 9.90
N SER A 50 -29.01 -32.55 8.89
CA SER A 50 -29.45 -32.87 7.52
C SER A 50 -28.23 -33.07 6.64
N ASP A 51 -27.93 -34.33 6.32
CA ASP A 51 -26.98 -34.74 5.31
C ASP A 51 -27.48 -34.32 3.91
N VAL A 52 -27.12 -33.11 3.51
CA VAL A 52 -27.00 -32.75 2.09
C VAL A 52 -25.49 -32.70 1.85
N PRO A 53 -24.94 -33.38 0.83
CA PRO A 53 -23.53 -33.25 0.54
C PRO A 53 -23.30 -31.80 0.14
N SER A 54 -22.73 -31.02 1.05
CA SER A 54 -22.22 -29.68 0.81
C SER A 54 -21.39 -29.76 -0.46
N SER A 55 -21.75 -28.97 -1.47
CA SER A 55 -20.88 -28.67 -2.60
C SER A 55 -19.48 -28.43 -2.05
N ILE A 56 -18.50 -29.20 -2.55
CA ILE A 56 -17.08 -29.04 -2.21
C ILE A 56 -16.80 -27.54 -2.19
N ILE A 57 -16.37 -27.00 -1.05
CA ILE A 57 -16.04 -25.59 -0.92
C ILE A 57 -14.79 -25.40 -1.77
N VAL A 58 -14.99 -24.92 -2.99
CA VAL A 58 -13.92 -24.56 -3.92
C VAL A 58 -13.57 -23.13 -3.61
N ASP A 59 -12.35 -22.88 -3.13
CA ASP A 59 -11.84 -21.53 -2.96
C ASP A 59 -11.84 -20.82 -4.32
N ARG A 60 -12.28 -19.56 -4.37
CA ARG A 60 -12.34 -18.80 -5.61
C ARG A 60 -11.59 -17.48 -5.51
N ILE A 61 -11.06 -17.05 -6.64
CA ILE A 61 -10.44 -15.74 -6.77
C ILE A 61 -10.99 -14.98 -7.97
N ILE A 62 -11.26 -13.71 -7.75
CA ILE A 62 -11.74 -12.78 -8.76
C ILE A 62 -10.58 -11.86 -9.15
N ILE A 63 -10.07 -12.03 -10.36
CA ILE A 63 -9.05 -11.16 -10.96
C ILE A 63 -9.74 -9.99 -11.63
N VAL A 64 -9.47 -8.77 -11.16
CA VAL A 64 -10.10 -7.54 -11.67
C VAL A 64 -9.05 -6.67 -12.34
N ALA A 65 -9.24 -6.38 -13.62
CA ALA A 65 -8.34 -5.53 -14.40
C ALA A 65 -9.10 -4.66 -15.38
N ASN A 66 -8.45 -3.64 -15.94
CA ASN A 66 -9.10 -2.76 -16.91
C ASN A 66 -9.65 -3.51 -18.13
N GLN A 67 -8.94 -4.55 -18.60
CA GLN A 67 -9.33 -5.33 -19.78
C GLN A 67 -9.38 -6.82 -19.46
N LEU A 68 -10.37 -7.51 -20.01
CA LEU A 68 -10.44 -8.98 -19.94
C LEU A 68 -9.33 -9.64 -20.76
N PRO A 69 -8.84 -10.82 -20.35
CA PRO A 69 -7.86 -11.61 -21.11
C PRO A 69 -8.49 -12.34 -22.32
N VAL A 70 -9.40 -11.68 -23.07
CA VAL A 70 -10.07 -12.25 -24.24
C VAL A 70 -9.97 -11.32 -25.45
N LYS A 71 -9.80 -11.92 -26.63
CA LYS A 71 -9.90 -11.28 -27.94
C LYS A 71 -11.33 -11.38 -28.42
N ALA A 72 -12.00 -10.24 -28.59
CA ALA A 72 -13.36 -10.15 -29.10
C ALA A 72 -13.35 -9.64 -30.56
N LYS A 73 -14.07 -10.34 -31.45
CA LYS A 73 -14.25 -9.94 -32.85
C LYS A 73 -15.71 -10.06 -33.26
N ARG A 74 -16.24 -9.05 -33.93
CA ARG A 74 -17.55 -9.14 -34.58
C ARG A 74 -17.49 -10.19 -35.69
N ARG A 75 -18.49 -11.05 -35.79
CA ARG A 75 -18.55 -12.05 -36.87
C ARG A 75 -18.79 -11.35 -38.22
N PRO A 76 -18.23 -11.85 -39.34
CA PRO A 76 -18.43 -11.26 -40.66
C PRO A 76 -19.89 -11.17 -41.12
N ASP A 77 -20.76 -12.04 -40.57
CA ASP A 77 -22.19 -12.05 -40.85
C ASP A 77 -22.99 -10.98 -40.08
N ASN A 78 -22.32 -10.18 -39.22
CA ASN A 78 -22.90 -9.22 -38.29
C ASN A 78 -23.90 -9.80 -37.27
N LYS A 79 -24.06 -11.12 -37.20
CA LYS A 79 -25.03 -11.82 -36.34
C LYS A 79 -24.42 -12.31 -35.02
N GLY A 80 -23.46 -11.58 -34.46
CA GLY A 80 -22.92 -11.80 -33.12
C GLY A 80 -21.40 -11.73 -33.04
N TRP A 81 -20.87 -12.35 -31.98
CA TRP A 81 -19.48 -12.19 -31.57
C TRP A 81 -18.70 -13.52 -31.61
N SER A 82 -17.40 -13.41 -31.84
CA SER A 82 -16.42 -14.49 -31.69
C SER A 82 -15.42 -14.10 -30.61
N PHE A 83 -15.17 -15.01 -29.67
CA PHE A 83 -14.27 -14.81 -28.55
C PHE A 83 -13.21 -15.91 -28.52
N SER A 84 -11.98 -15.53 -28.23
CA SER A 84 -10.87 -16.44 -27.92
C SER A 84 -10.07 -15.89 -26.76
N TRP A 85 -9.29 -16.72 -26.07
CA TRP A 85 -8.33 -16.24 -25.09
C TRP A 85 -7.30 -15.31 -25.74
N ASP A 86 -6.85 -14.30 -24.98
CA ASP A 86 -5.66 -13.52 -25.31
C ASP A 86 -4.46 -14.21 -24.65
N ASP A 87 -3.85 -15.17 -25.35
CA ASP A 87 -2.72 -15.94 -24.81
C ASP A 87 -1.52 -15.04 -24.44
N ASP A 88 -1.42 -13.83 -25.01
CA ASP A 88 -0.37 -12.86 -24.67
C ASP A 88 -0.65 -12.10 -23.36
N SER A 89 -1.82 -12.30 -22.75
CA SER A 89 -2.25 -11.59 -21.55
C SER A 89 -1.63 -12.20 -20.29
N LEU A 90 -0.82 -11.40 -19.59
CA LEU A 90 -0.30 -11.73 -18.26
C LEU A 90 -1.40 -12.20 -17.28
N LEU A 91 -2.59 -11.60 -17.38
CA LEU A 91 -3.71 -11.91 -16.47
C LEU A 91 -4.23 -13.33 -16.64
N LEU A 92 -4.18 -13.87 -17.87
CA LEU A 92 -4.59 -15.25 -18.14
C LEU A 92 -3.69 -16.24 -17.38
N HIS A 93 -2.39 -15.96 -17.38
CA HIS A 93 -1.35 -16.82 -16.82
C HIS A 93 -1.21 -16.74 -15.30
N ILE A 94 -1.97 -15.86 -14.63
CA ILE A 94 -2.04 -15.82 -13.16
C ILE A 94 -2.53 -17.16 -12.60
N LYS A 95 -3.44 -17.82 -13.30
CA LYS A 95 -4.05 -19.08 -12.84
C LYS A 95 -3.02 -20.19 -12.62
N ASP A 96 -1.89 -20.16 -13.33
CA ASP A 96 -0.90 -21.23 -13.31
C ASP A 96 -0.06 -21.25 -12.02
N GLY A 97 -0.11 -20.17 -11.22
CA GLY A 97 0.48 -20.14 -9.87
C GLY A 97 -0.52 -20.33 -8.73
N LEU A 98 -1.81 -20.40 -9.02
CA LEU A 98 -2.85 -20.64 -8.02
C LEU A 98 -3.04 -22.14 -7.76
N PRO A 99 -3.71 -22.53 -6.67
CA PRO A 99 -4.08 -23.94 -6.43
C PRO A 99 -4.90 -24.52 -7.60
N ASP A 100 -4.65 -25.78 -7.96
CA ASP A 100 -5.28 -26.44 -9.13
C ASP A 100 -6.81 -26.52 -9.02
N ASP A 101 -7.34 -26.56 -7.79
CA ASP A 101 -8.75 -26.61 -7.48
C ASP A 101 -9.40 -25.22 -7.39
N MET A 102 -8.64 -24.13 -7.38
CA MET A 102 -9.17 -22.77 -7.23
C MET A 102 -9.89 -22.28 -8.50
N GLU A 103 -11.16 -21.86 -8.36
CA GLU A 103 -11.90 -21.27 -9.48
C GLU A 103 -11.46 -19.80 -9.70
N VAL A 104 -11.06 -19.47 -10.93
CA VAL A 104 -10.64 -18.12 -11.31
C VAL A 104 -11.72 -17.44 -12.17
N ILE A 105 -12.19 -16.29 -11.71
CA ILE A 105 -13.15 -15.44 -12.44
C ILE A 105 -12.46 -14.14 -12.83
N TYR A 106 -12.64 -13.69 -14.08
CA TYR A 106 -12.05 -12.45 -14.57
C TYR A 106 -13.12 -11.36 -14.72
N VAL A 107 -12.86 -10.18 -14.17
CA VAL A 107 -13.73 -8.99 -14.34
C VAL A 107 -12.94 -7.91 -15.08
N GLY A 108 -13.48 -7.41 -16.20
CA GLY A 108 -12.75 -6.51 -17.08
C GLY A 108 -13.60 -5.88 -18.18
N SER A 109 -13.13 -4.81 -18.83
CA SER A 109 -13.77 -4.30 -20.07
C SER A 109 -13.30 -5.07 -21.31
N LEU A 110 -14.09 -5.02 -22.39
CA LEU A 110 -13.69 -5.51 -23.71
C LEU A 110 -13.00 -4.41 -24.50
N ARG A 111 -12.09 -4.79 -25.42
CA ARG A 111 -11.42 -3.84 -26.35
C ARG A 111 -12.30 -3.40 -27.53
N VAL A 112 -13.60 -3.71 -27.48
CA VAL A 112 -14.58 -3.46 -28.53
C VAL A 112 -15.85 -2.89 -27.90
N GLU A 113 -16.56 -2.06 -28.66
CA GLU A 113 -17.86 -1.56 -28.25
C GLU A 113 -18.94 -2.61 -28.53
N VAL A 114 -19.80 -2.86 -27.54
CA VAL A 114 -20.91 -3.81 -27.63
C VAL A 114 -22.21 -3.04 -27.39
N ASP A 115 -23.11 -3.11 -28.35
CA ASP A 115 -24.41 -2.46 -28.28
C ASP A 115 -25.21 -2.94 -27.07
N SER A 116 -25.92 -2.04 -26.40
CA SER A 116 -26.67 -2.33 -25.17
C SER A 116 -27.67 -3.48 -25.33
N SER A 117 -28.22 -3.70 -26.53
CA SER A 117 -29.14 -4.81 -26.81
C SER A 117 -28.48 -6.19 -26.83
N GLU A 118 -27.15 -6.26 -26.97
CA GLU A 118 -26.37 -7.50 -27.05
C GLU A 118 -25.57 -7.78 -25.78
N GLN A 119 -25.52 -6.83 -24.83
CA GLN A 119 -24.66 -6.91 -23.64
C GLN A 119 -25.00 -8.10 -22.74
N ASP A 120 -26.28 -8.43 -22.58
CA ASP A 120 -26.72 -9.57 -21.76
C ASP A 120 -26.25 -10.90 -22.38
N ASP A 121 -26.46 -11.10 -23.68
CA ASP A 121 -26.05 -12.31 -24.41
C ASP A 121 -24.53 -12.47 -24.39
N VAL A 122 -23.79 -11.37 -24.60
CA VAL A 122 -22.32 -11.36 -24.53
C VAL A 122 -21.83 -11.68 -23.12
N SER A 123 -22.47 -11.12 -22.08
CA SER A 123 -22.11 -11.39 -20.69
C SER A 123 -22.29 -12.86 -20.33
N GLN A 124 -23.43 -13.44 -20.70
CA GLN A 124 -23.72 -14.84 -20.42
C GLN A 124 -22.73 -15.77 -21.16
N LEU A 125 -22.46 -15.49 -22.44
CA LEU A 125 -21.50 -16.27 -23.22
C LEU A 125 -20.07 -16.23 -22.63
N LEU A 126 -19.63 -15.04 -22.20
CA LEU A 126 -18.31 -14.85 -21.60
C LEU A 126 -18.20 -15.53 -20.22
N LEU A 127 -19.25 -15.47 -19.41
CA LEU A 127 -19.28 -16.14 -18.11
C LEU A 127 -19.25 -17.66 -18.26
N ASP A 128 -20.10 -18.21 -19.13
CA ASP A 128 -20.25 -19.66 -19.30
C ASP A 128 -19.01 -20.31 -19.91
N ARG A 129 -18.38 -19.66 -20.91
CA ARG A 129 -17.26 -20.25 -21.67
C ARG A 129 -15.88 -19.84 -21.16
N PHE A 130 -15.75 -18.64 -20.61
CA PHE A 130 -14.47 -18.03 -20.27
C PHE A 130 -14.39 -17.59 -18.81
N LYS A 131 -15.43 -17.79 -17.99
CA LYS A 131 -15.48 -17.27 -16.61
C LYS A 131 -15.14 -15.78 -16.53
N CYS A 132 -15.54 -15.05 -17.57
CA CYS A 132 -15.28 -13.62 -17.74
C CYS A 132 -16.57 -12.82 -17.54
N VAL A 133 -16.50 -11.77 -16.74
CA VAL A 133 -17.59 -10.83 -16.48
C VAL A 133 -17.23 -9.48 -17.12
N PRO A 134 -17.90 -9.08 -18.21
CA PRO A 134 -17.60 -7.84 -18.89
C PRO A 134 -18.14 -6.62 -18.11
N ALA A 135 -17.28 -5.62 -17.93
CA ALA A 135 -17.64 -4.28 -17.51
C ALA A 135 -17.81 -3.39 -18.75
N PHE A 136 -19.06 -3.17 -19.16
CA PHE A 136 -19.38 -2.25 -20.26
C PHE A 136 -19.33 -0.81 -19.75
N LEU A 137 -18.39 -0.04 -20.31
CA LEU A 137 -18.23 1.38 -20.00
C LEU A 137 -18.92 2.21 -21.07
N PRO A 138 -19.84 3.13 -20.71
CA PRO A 138 -20.41 4.08 -21.66
C PRO A 138 -19.31 4.86 -22.41
N PRO A 139 -19.44 5.15 -23.71
CA PRO A 139 -18.37 5.77 -24.50
C PRO A 139 -17.82 7.08 -23.94
N ASP A 140 -18.68 7.95 -23.40
CA ASP A 140 -18.25 9.21 -22.76
C ASP A 140 -17.41 8.96 -21.50
N ILE A 141 -17.83 8.00 -20.66
CA ILE A 141 -17.08 7.58 -19.48
C ILE A 141 -15.75 6.98 -19.91
N LEU A 142 -15.76 6.01 -20.84
CA LEU A 142 -14.55 5.34 -21.33
C LEU A 142 -13.51 6.35 -21.84
N SER A 143 -13.95 7.34 -22.62
CA SER A 143 -13.07 8.38 -23.15
C SER A 143 -12.42 9.20 -22.03
N LYS A 144 -13.21 9.75 -21.10
CA LYS A 144 -12.70 10.59 -19.99
C LYS A 144 -11.90 9.81 -18.95
N TYR A 145 -12.29 8.57 -18.68
CA TYR A 145 -11.61 7.66 -17.76
C TYR A 145 -10.29 7.16 -18.34
N TYR A 146 -10.33 6.48 -19.48
CA TYR A 146 -9.18 5.76 -20.02
C TYR A 146 -8.25 6.71 -20.78
N HIS A 147 -8.77 7.44 -21.77
CA HIS A 147 -7.95 8.35 -22.56
C HIS A 147 -7.62 9.63 -21.80
N GLY A 148 -8.55 10.17 -21.01
CA GLY A 148 -8.32 11.32 -20.13
C GLY A 148 -7.51 10.97 -18.89
N PHE A 149 -8.17 10.59 -17.78
CA PHE A 149 -7.52 10.44 -16.48
C PHE A 149 -6.37 9.43 -16.48
N CYS A 150 -6.57 8.24 -17.03
CA CYS A 150 -5.56 7.18 -17.02
C CYS A 150 -4.37 7.50 -17.93
N LYS A 151 -4.59 7.81 -19.20
CA LYS A 151 -3.51 7.96 -20.19
C LYS A 151 -2.93 9.37 -20.30
N GLN A 152 -3.69 10.42 -20.01
CA GLN A 152 -3.19 11.81 -20.07
C GLN A 152 -2.79 12.38 -18.71
N HIS A 153 -3.19 11.76 -17.59
CA HIS A 153 -2.85 12.25 -16.25
C HIS A 153 -2.03 11.26 -15.42
N LEU A 154 -2.57 10.08 -15.08
CA LEU A 154 -1.88 9.11 -14.24
C LEU A 154 -0.63 8.53 -14.91
N TRP A 155 -0.73 8.11 -16.16
CA TRP A 155 0.37 7.48 -16.89
C TRP A 155 1.60 8.41 -16.99
N PRO A 156 1.48 9.67 -17.47
CA PRO A 156 2.61 10.60 -17.47
C PRO A 156 3.16 10.89 -16.08
N LEU A 157 2.29 11.12 -15.10
CA LEU A 157 2.70 11.41 -13.72
C LEU A 157 3.52 10.26 -13.11
N PHE A 158 3.07 9.02 -13.29
CA PHE A 158 3.76 7.84 -12.75
C PHE A 158 5.09 7.56 -13.47
N HIS A 159 5.25 8.10 -14.67
CA HIS A 159 6.49 8.06 -15.46
C HIS A 159 7.30 9.38 -15.37
N TYR A 160 7.08 10.17 -14.31
CA TYR A 160 7.85 11.37 -13.97
C TYR A 160 7.74 12.53 -14.97
N MET A 161 6.66 12.56 -15.76
CA MET A 161 6.33 13.70 -16.62
C MET A 161 5.27 14.57 -15.95
N LEU A 162 5.67 15.79 -15.59
CA LEU A 162 4.76 16.80 -15.05
C LEU A 162 4.14 17.63 -16.18
N PRO A 163 2.86 18.05 -16.06
CA PRO A 163 2.24 18.95 -17.03
C PRO A 163 2.81 20.36 -16.86
N TYR A 164 3.82 20.72 -17.67
CA TYR A 164 4.47 22.03 -17.60
C TYR A 164 3.82 23.07 -18.53
N SER A 165 3.18 22.65 -19.62
CA SER A 165 2.48 23.54 -20.54
C SER A 165 1.20 22.90 -21.07
N ALA A 166 0.28 23.71 -21.62
CA ALA A 166 -0.93 23.18 -22.28
C ALA A 166 -0.62 22.31 -23.51
N SER A 167 0.61 22.39 -24.03
CA SER A 167 1.13 21.56 -25.12
C SER A 167 1.90 20.32 -24.65
N HIS A 168 2.21 20.19 -23.35
CA HIS A 168 2.99 19.08 -22.79
C HIS A 168 2.35 18.64 -21.47
N GLY A 169 1.35 17.76 -21.59
CA GLY A 169 0.56 17.24 -20.48
C GLY A 169 -0.71 18.06 -20.20
N SER A 170 -1.82 17.35 -19.98
CA SER A 170 -3.10 17.98 -19.66
C SER A 170 -3.16 18.41 -18.19
N ARG A 171 -3.66 19.63 -17.96
CA ARG A 171 -3.99 20.11 -16.60
C ARG A 171 -5.03 19.18 -15.98
N PHE A 172 -5.06 19.11 -14.65
CA PHE A 172 -6.07 18.34 -13.95
C PHE A 172 -7.47 18.80 -14.33
N ASP A 173 -8.26 17.88 -14.88
CA ASP A 173 -9.67 18.06 -15.18
C ASP A 173 -10.50 17.24 -14.18
N ARG A 174 -11.36 17.94 -13.43
CA ARG A 174 -12.23 17.30 -12.44
C ARG A 174 -13.21 16.31 -13.09
N SER A 175 -13.67 16.57 -14.30
CA SER A 175 -14.59 15.68 -15.02
C SER A 175 -13.93 14.34 -15.35
N TRP A 176 -12.62 14.31 -15.56
CA TRP A 176 -11.87 13.07 -15.78
C TRP A 176 -11.74 12.26 -14.50
N TRP A 177 -11.51 12.92 -13.37
CA TRP A 177 -11.55 12.27 -12.06
C TRP A 177 -12.94 11.69 -11.77
N GLU A 178 -14.00 12.44 -12.03
CA GLU A 178 -15.38 11.97 -11.84
C GLU A 178 -15.69 10.75 -12.74
N ALA A 179 -15.24 10.76 -14.00
CA ALA A 179 -15.34 9.61 -14.90
C ALA A 179 -14.51 8.41 -14.40
N TYR A 180 -13.33 8.64 -13.82
CA TYR A 180 -12.49 7.59 -13.24
C TYR A 180 -13.16 6.91 -12.05
N VAL A 181 -13.77 7.71 -11.16
CA VAL A 181 -14.56 7.24 -10.03
C VAL A 181 -15.81 6.49 -10.52
N ALA A 182 -16.50 7.00 -11.55
CA ALA A 182 -17.68 6.37 -12.14
C ALA A 182 -17.35 5.02 -12.80
N ALA A 183 -16.25 4.94 -13.55
CA ALA A 183 -15.78 3.69 -14.15
C ALA A 183 -15.47 2.66 -13.06
N ASN A 184 -14.68 3.02 -12.05
CA ASN A 184 -14.37 2.14 -10.92
C ASN A 184 -15.63 1.67 -10.17
N LYS A 185 -16.67 2.51 -10.09
CA LYS A 185 -17.97 2.11 -9.53
C LYS A 185 -18.66 1.06 -10.41
N ILE A 186 -18.60 1.16 -11.74
CA ILE A 186 -19.13 0.12 -12.66
C ILE A 186 -18.37 -1.20 -12.46
N PHE A 187 -17.04 -1.17 -12.39
CA PHE A 187 -16.24 -2.36 -12.06
C PHE A 187 -16.65 -2.97 -10.72
N SER A 188 -16.87 -2.13 -9.69
CA SER A 188 -17.31 -2.60 -8.38
C SER A 188 -18.65 -3.35 -8.43
N GLN A 189 -19.59 -2.87 -9.25
CA GLN A 189 -20.88 -3.53 -9.44
C GLN A 189 -20.70 -4.91 -10.08
N LYS A 190 -19.82 -5.02 -11.09
CA LYS A 190 -19.53 -6.31 -11.75
C LYS A 190 -18.85 -7.32 -10.83
N VAL A 191 -17.99 -6.89 -9.93
CA VAL A 191 -17.44 -7.77 -8.89
C VAL A 191 -18.55 -8.21 -7.93
N ILE A 192 -19.39 -7.28 -7.47
CA ILE A 192 -20.50 -7.56 -6.53
C ILE A 192 -21.51 -8.55 -7.11
N GLU A 193 -21.73 -8.55 -8.43
CA GLU A 193 -22.64 -9.49 -9.11
C GLU A 193 -22.23 -10.97 -8.96
N VAL A 194 -20.94 -11.26 -8.79
CA VAL A 194 -20.43 -12.65 -8.81
C VAL A 194 -19.74 -13.11 -7.53
N ILE A 195 -19.43 -12.20 -6.61
CA ILE A 195 -18.62 -12.49 -5.43
C ILE A 195 -19.39 -13.16 -4.30
N ASN A 196 -18.77 -14.16 -3.67
CA ASN A 196 -19.09 -14.60 -2.31
C ASN A 196 -18.16 -13.88 -1.32
N PRO A 197 -18.63 -12.86 -0.57
CA PRO A 197 -17.75 -11.97 0.19
C PRO A 197 -17.07 -12.62 1.40
N GLU A 198 -17.57 -13.76 1.89
CA GLU A 198 -16.97 -14.50 3.00
C GLU A 198 -15.83 -15.42 2.52
N ASP A 199 -15.98 -16.02 1.33
CA ASP A 199 -15.13 -17.13 0.84
C ASP A 199 -14.35 -16.84 -0.44
N ASP A 200 -14.54 -15.70 -1.10
CA ASP A 200 -13.75 -15.33 -2.28
C ASP A 200 -12.57 -14.42 -1.91
N PHE A 201 -11.55 -14.44 -2.76
CA PHE A 201 -10.49 -13.44 -2.82
C PHE A 201 -10.74 -12.50 -4.01
N VAL A 202 -10.36 -11.23 -3.87
CA VAL A 202 -10.36 -10.27 -4.98
C VAL A 202 -8.95 -9.76 -5.19
N TRP A 203 -8.44 -9.87 -6.41
CA TRP A 203 -7.13 -9.35 -6.77
C TRP A 203 -7.27 -8.31 -7.88
N ILE A 204 -7.03 -7.06 -7.52
CA ILE A 204 -7.18 -5.88 -8.38
C ILE A 204 -5.84 -5.53 -9.02
N HIS A 205 -5.84 -5.24 -10.32
CA HIS A 205 -4.64 -4.91 -11.07
C HIS A 205 -4.64 -3.49 -11.63
N ASP A 206 -3.53 -2.82 -11.36
CA ASP A 206 -3.00 -1.65 -12.04
C ASP A 206 -3.67 -0.29 -11.75
N TYR A 207 -3.01 0.78 -12.23
CA TYR A 207 -3.36 2.18 -11.96
C TYR A 207 -4.77 2.61 -12.43
N HIS A 208 -5.38 1.82 -13.29
CA HIS A 208 -6.75 2.00 -13.78
C HIS A 208 -7.80 1.85 -12.66
N LEU A 209 -7.52 1.03 -11.65
CA LEU A 209 -8.50 0.59 -10.66
C LEU A 209 -8.10 0.90 -9.21
N MET A 210 -7.30 1.94 -8.99
CA MET A 210 -6.75 2.26 -7.65
C MET A 210 -7.81 2.66 -6.62
N VAL A 211 -8.98 3.10 -7.07
CA VAL A 211 -10.09 3.49 -6.17
C VAL A 211 -11.14 2.40 -5.97
N LEU A 212 -11.08 1.32 -6.77
CA LEU A 212 -11.94 0.14 -6.63
C LEU A 212 -11.94 -0.47 -5.23
N PRO A 213 -10.79 -0.58 -4.50
CA PRO A 213 -10.79 -1.17 -3.17
C PRO A 213 -11.76 -0.50 -2.19
N THR A 214 -11.90 0.83 -2.26
CA THR A 214 -12.85 1.57 -1.40
C THR A 214 -14.29 1.16 -1.67
N PHE A 215 -14.67 1.01 -2.94
CA PHE A 215 -16.04 0.64 -3.30
C PHE A 215 -16.41 -0.76 -2.79
N LEU A 216 -15.50 -1.72 -2.97
CA LEU A 216 -15.72 -3.08 -2.51
C LEU A 216 -15.72 -3.17 -0.98
N ARG A 217 -14.76 -2.52 -0.32
CA ARG A 217 -14.64 -2.53 1.15
C ARG A 217 -15.83 -1.86 1.84
N ARG A 218 -16.41 -0.81 1.22
CA ARG A 218 -17.65 -0.17 1.69
C ARG A 218 -18.85 -1.11 1.70
N ARG A 219 -18.90 -2.05 0.75
CA ARG A 219 -19.97 -3.04 0.67
C ARG A 219 -19.70 -4.23 1.59
N PHE A 220 -18.43 -4.63 1.69
CA PHE A 220 -17.96 -5.82 2.40
C PHE A 220 -16.69 -5.50 3.20
N ASN A 221 -16.85 -5.14 4.48
CA ASN A 221 -15.74 -4.67 5.34
C ASN A 221 -14.63 -5.73 5.52
N ARG A 222 -14.96 -7.02 5.41
CA ARG A 222 -14.06 -8.15 5.66
C ARG A 222 -13.50 -8.82 4.40
N LEU A 223 -13.87 -8.31 3.22
CA LEU A 223 -13.48 -8.90 1.94
C LEU A 223 -11.96 -9.09 1.81
N ARG A 224 -11.49 -10.27 1.41
CA ARG A 224 -10.05 -10.53 1.24
C ARG A 224 -9.57 -9.95 -0.08
N MET A 225 -8.70 -8.95 -0.02
CA MET A 225 -8.40 -8.11 -1.18
C MET A 225 -6.92 -7.78 -1.35
N GLY A 226 -6.38 -8.13 -2.50
CA GLY A 226 -5.05 -7.72 -2.96
C GLY A 226 -5.13 -6.65 -4.06
N PHE A 227 -4.12 -5.79 -4.11
CA PHE A 227 -3.90 -4.85 -5.22
C PHE A 227 -2.47 -5.02 -5.74
N PHE A 228 -2.24 -4.99 -7.04
CA PHE A 228 -0.90 -4.99 -7.62
C PHE A 228 -0.74 -3.88 -8.66
N LEU A 229 0.27 -3.02 -8.50
CA LEU A 229 0.59 -1.94 -9.45
C LEU A 229 1.66 -2.39 -10.45
N HIS A 230 1.32 -2.37 -11.75
CA HIS A 230 2.24 -2.76 -12.82
C HIS A 230 3.05 -1.56 -13.37
N SER A 231 2.54 -0.35 -13.21
CA SER A 231 3.25 0.90 -13.48
C SER A 231 4.31 1.21 -12.38
N PRO A 232 5.30 2.08 -12.63
CA PRO A 232 6.07 2.67 -11.53
C PRO A 232 5.17 3.42 -10.56
N PHE A 233 5.64 3.58 -9.32
CA PHE A 233 5.05 4.52 -8.37
C PHE A 233 6.02 5.70 -8.15
N PRO A 234 5.60 6.95 -8.41
CA PRO A 234 6.53 8.08 -8.42
C PRO A 234 6.90 8.53 -7.00
N SER A 235 8.02 9.26 -6.89
CA SER A 235 8.44 9.85 -5.62
C SER A 235 7.40 10.81 -5.05
N SER A 236 7.45 11.06 -3.74
CA SER A 236 6.49 11.94 -3.06
C SER A 236 6.45 13.36 -3.62
N GLU A 237 7.56 13.86 -4.17
CA GLU A 237 7.62 15.19 -4.80
C GLU A 237 6.84 15.26 -6.11
N ILE A 238 6.84 14.19 -6.89
CA ILE A 238 6.06 14.11 -8.12
C ILE A 238 4.61 13.77 -7.76
N TYR A 239 4.39 12.78 -6.91
CA TYR A 239 3.05 12.32 -6.53
C TYR A 239 2.21 13.42 -5.88
N ARG A 240 2.81 14.33 -5.09
CA ARG A 240 2.07 15.43 -4.43
C ARG A 240 1.46 16.44 -5.39
N THR A 241 1.91 16.47 -6.64
CA THR A 241 1.31 17.33 -7.68
C THR A 241 -0.07 16.85 -8.11
N LEU A 242 -0.44 15.59 -7.83
CA LEU A 242 -1.77 15.06 -8.08
C LEU A 242 -2.78 15.69 -7.09
N PRO A 243 -3.85 16.35 -7.59
CA PRO A 243 -4.82 16.99 -6.71
C PRO A 243 -5.61 15.99 -5.84
N VAL A 244 -5.85 14.77 -6.34
CA VAL A 244 -6.61 13.69 -5.69
C VAL A 244 -5.72 12.61 -5.04
N ARG A 245 -4.50 13.01 -4.67
CA ARG A 245 -3.47 12.13 -4.11
C ARG A 245 -3.90 11.40 -2.84
N GLU A 246 -4.58 12.08 -1.92
CA GLU A 246 -4.99 11.47 -0.66
C GLU A 246 -6.10 10.46 -0.86
N GLU A 247 -7.06 10.75 -1.75
CA GLU A 247 -8.16 9.86 -2.09
C GLU A 247 -7.65 8.55 -2.67
N ILE A 248 -6.66 8.61 -3.57
CA ILE A 248 -6.05 7.41 -4.16
C ILE A 248 -5.26 6.62 -3.11
N LEU A 249 -4.43 7.27 -2.28
CA LEU A 249 -3.69 6.57 -1.22
C LEU A 249 -4.64 5.89 -0.22
N LYS A 250 -5.63 6.63 0.31
CA LYS A 250 -6.65 6.09 1.22
C LYS A 250 -7.42 4.95 0.57
N ALA A 251 -7.70 5.05 -0.73
CA ALA A 251 -8.36 3.97 -1.43
C ALA A 251 -7.50 2.71 -1.54
N LEU A 252 -6.23 2.83 -1.90
CA LEU A 252 -5.31 1.68 -1.90
C LEU A 252 -5.18 1.02 -0.53
N LEU A 253 -5.15 1.80 0.55
CA LEU A 253 -5.08 1.32 1.94
C LEU A 253 -6.33 0.56 2.40
N ASN A 254 -7.41 0.56 1.61
CA ASN A 254 -8.53 -0.36 1.80
C ASN A 254 -8.23 -1.78 1.25
N SER A 255 -7.03 -2.06 0.75
CA SER A 255 -6.54 -3.41 0.40
C SER A 255 -5.85 -4.07 1.61
N ASP A 256 -5.72 -5.39 1.60
CA ASP A 256 -5.01 -6.15 2.65
C ASP A 256 -3.55 -6.41 2.27
N LEU A 257 -3.26 -6.52 0.96
CA LEU A 257 -1.92 -6.62 0.41
C LEU A 257 -1.79 -5.71 -0.82
N ILE A 258 -0.72 -4.91 -0.88
CA ILE A 258 -0.39 -4.05 -2.02
C ILE A 258 0.97 -4.49 -2.60
N GLY A 259 0.99 -4.81 -3.89
CA GLY A 259 2.16 -5.29 -4.61
C GLY A 259 2.78 -4.25 -5.55
N PHE A 260 4.11 -4.26 -5.62
CA PHE A 260 4.92 -3.47 -6.55
C PHE A 260 6.03 -4.32 -7.18
N HIS A 261 6.51 -3.95 -8.36
CA HIS A 261 7.61 -4.67 -9.02
C HIS A 261 8.96 -4.52 -8.32
N THR A 262 9.31 -3.32 -7.87
CA THR A 262 10.63 -3.02 -7.30
C THR A 262 10.52 -2.41 -5.91
N PHE A 263 11.60 -2.50 -5.14
CA PHE A 263 11.67 -1.88 -3.82
C PHE A 263 11.53 -0.35 -3.91
N ASP A 264 12.05 0.28 -4.96
CA ASP A 264 11.93 1.73 -5.13
C ASP A 264 10.48 2.20 -5.25
N TYR A 265 9.66 1.49 -6.03
CA TYR A 265 8.24 1.83 -6.18
C TYR A 265 7.50 1.69 -4.85
N ALA A 266 7.74 0.58 -4.12
CA ALA A 266 7.17 0.38 -2.80
C ALA A 266 7.63 1.45 -1.79
N ARG A 267 8.93 1.77 -1.77
CA ARG A 267 9.51 2.82 -0.92
C ARG A 267 8.88 4.18 -1.21
N HIS A 268 8.64 4.51 -2.48
CA HIS A 268 7.97 5.75 -2.86
C HIS A 268 6.52 5.80 -2.38
N PHE A 269 5.77 4.70 -2.49
CA PHE A 269 4.42 4.58 -1.94
C PHE A 269 4.41 4.76 -0.40
N LEU A 270 5.32 4.09 0.32
CA LEU A 270 5.49 4.23 1.76
C LEU A 270 5.82 5.67 2.17
N SER A 271 6.72 6.33 1.42
CA SER A 271 7.06 7.74 1.63
C SER A 271 5.85 8.65 1.44
N CYS A 272 5.00 8.37 0.44
CA CYS A 272 3.76 9.13 0.24
C CYS A 272 2.76 8.91 1.38
N CYS A 273 2.59 7.67 1.86
CA CYS A 273 1.75 7.38 3.02
C CYS A 273 2.25 8.09 4.28
N SER A 274 3.56 8.08 4.53
CA SER A 274 4.17 8.77 5.66
C SER A 274 4.00 10.28 5.57
N ARG A 275 4.36 10.92 4.45
CA ARG A 275 4.34 12.39 4.31
C ARG A 275 2.93 12.97 4.18
N MET A 276 1.99 12.26 3.55
CA MET A 276 0.65 12.79 3.27
C MET A 276 -0.40 12.35 4.28
N LEU A 277 -0.21 11.17 4.89
CA LEU A 277 -1.20 10.59 5.82
C LEU A 277 -0.64 10.42 7.24
N GLY A 278 0.64 10.73 7.48
CA GLY A 278 1.27 10.55 8.80
C GLY A 278 1.45 9.10 9.22
N LEU A 279 1.43 8.15 8.27
CA LEU A 279 1.47 6.72 8.57
C LEU A 279 2.92 6.20 8.65
N GLU A 280 3.25 5.55 9.76
CA GLU A 280 4.50 4.80 9.91
C GLU A 280 4.34 3.38 9.34
N TYR A 281 5.41 2.86 8.74
CA TYR A 281 5.49 1.46 8.35
C TYR A 281 6.51 0.73 9.22
N GLN A 282 6.26 -0.55 9.46
CA GLN A 282 7.19 -1.41 10.18
C GLN A 282 7.74 -2.47 9.23
N SER A 283 9.04 -2.70 9.31
CA SER A 283 9.69 -3.85 8.69
C SER A 283 10.04 -4.86 9.78
N LYS A 284 9.41 -6.03 9.78
CA LYS A 284 9.67 -7.11 10.76
C LYS A 284 9.92 -8.41 10.01
N ARG A 285 11.10 -9.01 10.20
CA ARG A 285 11.49 -10.33 9.63
C ARG A 285 11.25 -10.44 8.12
N GLY A 286 11.54 -9.37 7.37
CA GLY A 286 11.37 -9.32 5.90
C GLY A 286 9.94 -9.01 5.42
N TYR A 287 8.99 -8.79 6.33
CA TYR A 287 7.64 -8.32 6.01
C TYR A 287 7.53 -6.81 6.25
N ILE A 288 6.98 -6.09 5.27
CA ILE A 288 6.70 -4.65 5.38
C ILE A 288 5.19 -4.49 5.56
N GLY A 289 4.78 -3.82 6.63
CA GLY A 289 3.37 -3.55 6.93
C GLY A 289 3.12 -2.11 7.35
N LEU A 290 2.01 -1.56 6.90
CA LEU A 290 1.45 -0.29 7.37
C LEU A 290 0.33 -0.58 8.36
N GLU A 291 0.37 0.04 9.53
CA GLU A 291 -0.78 0.06 10.44
C GLU A 291 -1.79 1.10 9.93
N TYR A 292 -3.04 0.69 9.76
CA TYR A 292 -4.11 1.52 9.26
C TYR A 292 -5.42 1.19 9.97
N TYR A 293 -5.73 1.94 11.02
CA TYR A 293 -6.97 1.81 11.79
C TYR A 293 -7.24 0.40 12.35
N GLY A 294 -6.22 -0.19 12.96
CA GLY A 294 -6.25 -1.52 13.54
C GLY A 294 -6.12 -2.65 12.52
N ARG A 295 -5.92 -2.33 11.24
CA ARG A 295 -5.53 -3.29 10.20
C ARG A 295 -4.04 -3.16 9.89
N THR A 296 -3.44 -4.25 9.45
CA THR A 296 -2.09 -4.22 8.87
C THR A 296 -2.20 -4.42 7.37
N VAL A 297 -1.89 -3.37 6.60
CA VAL A 297 -1.80 -3.44 5.14
C VAL A 297 -0.41 -3.92 4.77
N GLY A 298 -0.31 -5.12 4.20
CA GLY A 298 0.96 -5.69 3.77
C GLY A 298 1.47 -5.06 2.49
N ILE A 299 2.79 -4.94 2.37
CA ILE A 299 3.47 -4.48 1.15
C ILE A 299 4.33 -5.62 0.59
N LYS A 300 4.00 -6.06 -0.63
CA LYS A 300 4.75 -7.07 -1.38
C LYS A 300 5.58 -6.40 -2.45
N ILE A 301 6.84 -6.81 -2.56
CA ILE A 301 7.74 -6.40 -3.64
C ILE A 301 8.11 -7.65 -4.41
N MET A 302 7.72 -7.71 -5.68
CA MET A 302 8.09 -8.83 -6.53
C MET A 302 7.98 -8.46 -8.02
N PRO A 303 9.07 -8.61 -8.78
CA PRO A 303 9.03 -8.47 -10.23
C PRO A 303 8.16 -9.58 -10.83
N VAL A 304 7.34 -9.24 -11.83
CA VAL A 304 6.56 -10.24 -12.57
C VAL A 304 7.43 -10.90 -13.65
N GLY A 305 7.24 -12.20 -13.84
CA GLY A 305 7.91 -13.00 -14.86
C GLY A 305 7.09 -13.21 -16.14
N ILE A 306 7.62 -14.06 -17.01
CA ILE A 306 6.96 -14.51 -18.25
C ILE A 306 6.38 -15.92 -18.08
N HIS A 307 5.51 -16.35 -19.00
CA HIS A 307 5.04 -17.74 -19.04
C HIS A 307 5.99 -18.60 -19.88
N MET A 308 6.77 -19.47 -19.23
CA MET A 308 7.77 -20.33 -19.89
C MET A 308 7.14 -21.27 -20.94
N GLY A 309 6.11 -22.04 -20.55
CA GLY A 309 5.48 -23.03 -21.43
C GLY A 309 4.85 -22.47 -22.71
N GLN A 310 4.34 -21.23 -22.70
CA GLN A 310 3.81 -20.55 -23.87
C GLN A 310 4.93 -20.29 -24.90
N ILE A 311 6.07 -19.76 -24.44
CA ILE A 311 7.21 -19.49 -25.31
C ILE A 311 7.77 -20.81 -25.85
N GLU A 312 7.89 -21.84 -25.00
CA GLU A 312 8.32 -23.18 -25.42
C GLU A 312 7.40 -23.79 -26.49
N THR A 313 6.08 -23.60 -26.37
CA THR A 313 5.10 -24.04 -27.38
C THR A 313 5.33 -23.32 -28.70
N VAL A 314 5.54 -21.99 -28.68
CA VAL A 314 5.82 -21.20 -29.88
C VAL A 314 7.16 -21.58 -30.51
N LEU A 315 8.15 -21.93 -29.69
CA LEU A 315 9.43 -22.43 -30.18
C LEU A 315 9.26 -23.73 -30.97
N GLN A 316 8.20 -24.51 -30.79
CA GLN A 316 7.99 -25.76 -31.54
C GLN A 316 7.19 -25.58 -32.84
N LEU A 317 6.74 -24.36 -33.16
CA LEU A 317 5.90 -24.12 -34.35
C LEU A 317 6.73 -24.06 -35.64
N ALA A 318 6.28 -24.77 -36.67
CA ALA A 318 6.90 -24.75 -38.01
C ALA A 318 6.89 -23.35 -38.66
N ASP A 319 5.82 -22.57 -38.44
CA ASP A 319 5.72 -21.17 -38.93
C ASP A 319 6.87 -20.30 -38.38
N ARG A 320 7.29 -20.56 -37.14
CA ARG A 320 8.43 -19.86 -36.52
C ARG A 320 9.72 -20.24 -37.21
N GLU A 321 9.96 -21.54 -37.46
CA GLU A 321 11.17 -22.02 -38.11
C GLU A 321 11.32 -21.46 -39.53
N TRP A 322 10.24 -21.46 -40.30
CA TRP A 322 10.21 -20.85 -41.63
C TRP A 322 10.60 -19.37 -41.58
N ARG A 323 10.03 -18.62 -40.63
CA ARG A 323 10.34 -17.20 -40.43
C ARG A 323 11.78 -16.97 -39.99
N VAL A 324 12.33 -17.82 -39.12
CA VAL A 324 13.73 -17.74 -38.70
C VAL A 324 14.67 -17.89 -39.90
N GLU A 325 14.40 -18.83 -40.81
CA GLU A 325 15.23 -19.04 -41.99
C GLU A 325 15.18 -17.86 -42.96
N GLU A 326 13.98 -17.30 -43.18
CA GLU A 326 13.81 -16.09 -43.97
C GLU A 326 14.60 -14.90 -43.38
N LEU A 327 14.55 -14.72 -42.06
CA LEU A 327 15.28 -13.66 -41.37
C LEU A 327 16.81 -13.88 -41.41
N LYS A 328 17.28 -15.13 -41.31
CA LYS A 328 18.70 -15.47 -41.48
C LYS A 328 19.20 -15.12 -42.87
N GLN A 329 18.41 -15.43 -43.90
CA GLN A 329 18.73 -15.06 -45.28
C GLN A 329 18.71 -13.53 -45.47
N GLN A 330 17.70 -12.84 -44.93
CA GLN A 330 17.58 -11.39 -45.00
C GLN A 330 18.78 -10.66 -44.36
N PHE A 331 19.23 -11.15 -43.20
CA PHE A 331 20.32 -10.56 -42.42
C PHE A 331 21.64 -11.31 -42.56
N GLU A 332 21.83 -12.07 -43.64
CA GLU A 332 23.08 -12.79 -43.89
C GLU A 332 24.28 -11.82 -43.87
N GLY A 333 25.32 -12.19 -43.12
CA GLY A 333 26.52 -11.38 -42.90
C GLY A 333 26.34 -10.15 -42.01
N LYS A 334 25.16 -9.96 -41.39
CA LYS A 334 24.82 -8.80 -40.57
C LYS A 334 24.53 -9.20 -39.12
N THR A 335 24.89 -8.32 -38.18
CA THR A 335 24.59 -8.43 -36.76
C THR A 335 23.30 -7.66 -36.44
N VAL A 336 22.30 -8.36 -35.93
CA VAL A 336 20.98 -7.79 -35.66
C VAL A 336 20.89 -7.31 -34.21
N LEU A 337 20.60 -6.02 -34.03
CA LEU A 337 20.13 -5.44 -32.78
C LEU A 337 18.61 -5.28 -32.86
N LEU A 338 17.89 -5.63 -31.79
CA LEU A 338 16.44 -5.67 -31.79
C LEU A 338 15.85 -4.77 -30.71
N GLY A 339 14.95 -3.88 -31.12
CA GLY A 339 14.05 -3.14 -30.24
C GLY A 339 12.61 -3.61 -30.42
N VAL A 340 11.90 -3.86 -29.31
CA VAL A 340 10.47 -4.16 -29.33
C VAL A 340 9.79 -3.31 -28.26
N ASP A 341 9.06 -2.30 -28.70
CA ASP A 341 8.47 -1.30 -27.82
C ASP A 341 7.08 -0.90 -28.31
N ASP A 342 6.24 -0.49 -27.38
CA ASP A 342 5.01 0.20 -27.73
C ASP A 342 5.33 1.62 -28.20
N MET A 343 4.53 2.15 -29.14
CA MET A 343 4.62 3.56 -29.52
C MET A 343 4.14 4.43 -28.35
N ASP A 344 5.09 4.81 -27.49
CA ASP A 344 4.89 5.59 -26.28
C ASP A 344 6.15 6.41 -25.96
N ILE A 345 5.92 7.62 -25.45
CA ILE A 345 6.95 8.63 -25.18
C ILE A 345 7.99 8.15 -24.15
N PHE A 346 7.60 7.25 -23.25
CA PHE A 346 8.47 6.74 -22.19
C PHE A 346 9.36 5.57 -22.64
N LYS A 347 9.14 5.01 -23.85
CA LYS A 347 9.92 3.89 -24.35
C LYS A 347 11.28 4.28 -24.96
N GLY A 348 11.54 5.57 -25.15
CA GLY A 348 12.86 6.06 -25.57
C GLY A 348 13.33 5.48 -26.90
N VAL A 349 12.40 5.24 -27.83
CA VAL A 349 12.70 4.69 -29.17
C VAL A 349 13.60 5.64 -29.96
N ASP A 350 13.37 6.95 -29.86
CA ASP A 350 14.22 7.94 -30.54
C ASP A 350 15.66 7.92 -29.98
N LEU A 351 15.81 7.89 -28.66
CA LEU A 351 17.12 7.76 -27.99
C LEU A 351 17.88 6.52 -28.47
N LYS A 352 17.17 5.41 -28.71
CA LYS A 352 17.73 4.18 -29.28
C LYS A 352 18.26 4.39 -30.70
N VAL A 353 17.45 5.03 -31.54
CA VAL A 353 17.77 5.31 -32.94
C VAL A 353 18.97 6.25 -33.03
N LEU A 354 19.02 7.28 -32.17
CA LEU A 354 20.15 8.20 -32.06
C LEU A 354 21.43 7.51 -31.56
N ALA A 355 21.33 6.64 -30.55
CA ALA A 355 22.49 5.88 -30.06
C ALA A 355 23.03 4.92 -31.12
N PHE A 356 22.15 4.29 -31.91
CA PHE A 356 22.57 3.47 -33.03
C PHE A 356 23.24 4.29 -34.14
N GLU A 357 22.73 5.48 -34.47
CA GLU A 357 23.40 6.41 -35.38
C GLU A 357 24.81 6.75 -34.88
N GLU A 358 24.92 7.08 -33.59
CA GLU A 358 26.19 7.49 -32.98
C GLU A 358 27.19 6.33 -32.96
N MET A 359 26.74 5.10 -32.66
CA MET A 359 27.57 3.89 -32.78
C MET A 359 28.13 3.72 -34.19
N LEU A 360 27.31 3.92 -35.23
CA LEU A 360 27.75 3.81 -36.63
C LEU A 360 28.77 4.89 -37.02
N LYS A 361 28.69 6.09 -36.43
CA LYS A 361 29.68 7.17 -36.65
C LYS A 361 31.01 6.86 -35.95
N GLN A 362 30.96 6.47 -34.68
CA GLN A 362 32.15 6.24 -33.85
C GLN A 362 32.87 4.94 -34.22
N HIS A 363 32.12 3.93 -34.66
CA HIS A 363 32.64 2.62 -35.06
C HIS A 363 32.30 2.30 -36.51
N PRO A 364 32.96 2.95 -37.51
CA PRO A 364 32.66 2.76 -38.93
C PRO A 364 32.74 1.30 -39.41
N LYS A 365 33.47 0.44 -38.67
CA LYS A 365 33.53 -1.00 -38.91
C LYS A 365 32.13 -1.64 -38.97
N TRP A 366 31.14 -1.10 -38.25
CA TRP A 366 29.79 -1.65 -38.21
C TRP A 366 28.88 -1.17 -39.35
N GLN A 367 29.30 -0.16 -40.13
CA GLN A 367 28.54 0.27 -41.31
C GLN A 367 28.51 -0.85 -42.35
N GLY A 368 27.32 -1.20 -42.83
CA GLY A 368 27.09 -2.35 -43.72
C GLY A 368 26.98 -3.70 -42.99
N ARG A 369 27.27 -3.75 -41.68
CA ARG A 369 27.31 -4.98 -40.89
C ARG A 369 26.34 -5.01 -39.71
N ALA A 370 26.03 -3.89 -39.05
CA ALA A 370 25.05 -3.85 -37.96
C ALA A 370 23.68 -3.37 -38.48
N VAL A 371 22.60 -4.02 -38.06
CA VAL A 371 21.22 -3.62 -38.39
C VAL A 371 20.41 -3.48 -37.12
N LEU A 372 19.71 -2.35 -36.94
CA LEU A 372 18.71 -2.18 -35.90
C LEU A 372 17.32 -2.51 -36.46
N VAL A 373 16.72 -3.60 -35.99
CA VAL A 373 15.31 -3.90 -36.22
C VAL A 373 14.50 -3.29 -35.08
N GLN A 374 13.65 -2.31 -35.36
CA GLN A 374 12.76 -1.71 -34.37
C GLN A 374 11.31 -2.08 -34.70
N ILE A 375 10.72 -2.93 -33.85
CA ILE A 375 9.30 -3.27 -33.86
C ILE A 375 8.58 -2.26 -32.97
N ALA A 376 7.61 -1.56 -33.56
CA ALA A 376 6.76 -0.60 -32.86
C ALA A 376 5.33 -1.15 -32.77
N ASN A 377 4.92 -1.55 -31.56
CA ASN A 377 3.53 -1.93 -31.32
C ASN A 377 2.63 -0.68 -31.35
N PRO A 378 1.35 -0.82 -31.73
CA PRO A 378 0.41 0.30 -31.75
C PRO A 378 0.31 1.02 -30.40
N ALA A 379 0.16 2.35 -30.46
CA ALA A 379 -0.02 3.16 -29.26
C ALA A 379 -1.26 2.71 -28.46
N ARG A 380 -1.12 2.64 -27.13
CA ARG A 380 -2.22 2.27 -26.21
C ARG A 380 -3.14 3.45 -25.84
N GLY A 381 -2.91 4.63 -26.42
CA GLY A 381 -3.62 5.87 -26.13
C GLY A 381 -3.59 6.84 -27.32
N LYS A 382 -4.23 8.00 -27.16
CA LYS A 382 -4.25 9.07 -28.16
C LYS A 382 -3.79 10.37 -27.52
N GLY A 383 -3.03 11.17 -28.26
CA GLY A 383 -2.55 12.47 -27.80
C GLY A 383 -1.64 13.10 -28.84
N LYS A 384 -1.59 14.43 -28.84
CA LYS A 384 -0.77 15.21 -29.77
C LYS A 384 0.72 14.88 -29.64
N ASP A 385 1.19 14.74 -28.40
CA ASP A 385 2.58 14.40 -28.08
C ASP A 385 3.02 13.05 -28.69
N LEU A 386 2.10 12.07 -28.79
CA LEU A 386 2.39 10.77 -29.39
C LEU A 386 2.54 10.86 -30.92
N GLU A 387 1.69 11.67 -31.58
CA GLU A 387 1.77 11.89 -33.03
C GLU A 387 3.06 12.62 -33.39
N GLU A 388 3.42 13.65 -32.62
CA GLU A 388 4.67 14.41 -32.80
C GLU A 388 5.90 13.48 -32.66
N ILE A 389 5.94 12.62 -31.64
CA ILE A 389 7.04 11.67 -31.42
C ILE A 389 7.09 10.59 -32.50
N GLN A 390 5.95 10.09 -32.96
CA GLN A 390 5.94 9.09 -34.04
C GLN A 390 6.53 9.68 -35.34
N GLU A 391 6.22 10.93 -35.66
CA GLU A 391 6.78 11.62 -36.82
C GLU A 391 8.27 11.95 -36.63
N GLU A 392 8.69 12.32 -35.42
CA GLU A 392 10.11 12.54 -35.07
C GLU A 392 10.94 11.27 -35.28
N ILE A 393 10.49 10.15 -34.73
CA ILE A 393 11.15 8.84 -34.88
C ILE A 393 11.25 8.46 -36.36
N LYS A 394 10.15 8.57 -37.13
CA LYS A 394 10.14 8.26 -38.57
C LYS A 394 11.12 9.15 -39.35
N THR A 395 11.19 10.43 -38.99
CA THR A 395 12.11 11.40 -39.60
C THR A 395 13.57 11.06 -39.29
N SER A 396 13.87 10.75 -38.03
CA SER A 396 15.20 10.29 -37.59
C SER A 396 15.63 9.02 -38.32
N ILE A 397 14.77 8.00 -38.38
CA ILE A 397 15.04 6.75 -39.08
C ILE A 397 15.31 6.99 -40.56
N LYS A 398 14.47 7.79 -41.24
CA LYS A 398 14.66 8.12 -42.66
C LYS A 398 16.01 8.81 -42.89
N ARG A 399 16.33 9.83 -42.09
CA ARG A 399 17.60 10.56 -42.18
C ARG A 399 18.81 9.64 -42.01
N ILE A 400 18.76 8.71 -41.06
CA ILE A 400 19.85 7.77 -40.78
C ILE A 400 19.99 6.76 -41.92
N ASN A 401 18.88 6.19 -42.37
CA ASN A 401 18.88 5.26 -43.50
C ASN A 401 19.42 5.95 -44.76
N ASP A 402 18.97 7.17 -45.10
CA ASP A 402 19.46 7.89 -46.27
C ASP A 402 20.97 8.17 -46.21
N LYS A 403 21.54 8.33 -45.01
CA LYS A 403 22.97 8.59 -44.79
C LYS A 403 23.85 7.35 -44.89
N PHE A 404 23.42 6.21 -44.35
CA PHE A 404 24.24 5.00 -44.22
C PHE A 404 23.82 3.83 -45.12
N ARG A 405 22.70 3.93 -45.85
CA ARG A 405 22.19 2.89 -46.75
C ARG A 405 23.21 2.56 -47.85
N GLN A 406 23.29 1.28 -48.17
CA GLN A 406 24.08 0.74 -49.28
C GLN A 406 23.20 -0.27 -50.05
N PRO A 407 23.53 -0.67 -51.28
CA PRO A 407 22.77 -1.69 -52.00
C PRO A 407 22.65 -2.98 -51.16
N GLY A 408 21.43 -3.42 -50.86
CA GLY A 408 21.18 -4.61 -50.03
C GLY A 408 21.39 -4.43 -48.52
N TYR A 409 21.63 -3.20 -48.05
CA TYR A 409 21.83 -2.88 -46.64
C TYR A 409 21.00 -1.66 -46.22
N GLU A 410 20.07 -1.90 -45.30
CA GLU A 410 19.31 -0.87 -44.60
C GLU A 410 19.70 -0.88 -43.11
N PRO A 411 20.31 0.21 -42.60
CA PRO A 411 20.78 0.27 -41.21
C PRO A 411 19.67 0.07 -40.18
N ILE A 412 18.50 0.66 -40.41
CA ILE A 412 17.35 0.57 -39.49
C ILE A 412 16.13 0.02 -40.23
N VAL A 413 15.65 -1.15 -39.81
CA VAL A 413 14.41 -1.76 -40.31
C VAL A 413 13.29 -1.45 -39.31
N PHE A 414 12.37 -0.57 -39.70
CA PHE A 414 11.25 -0.14 -38.86
C PHE A 414 9.97 -0.89 -39.20
N ILE A 415 9.39 -1.59 -38.21
CA ILE A 415 8.18 -2.39 -38.36
C ILE A 415 7.05 -1.72 -37.56
N ASP A 416 6.25 -0.93 -38.27
CA ASP A 416 5.08 -0.20 -37.73
C ASP A 416 3.79 -0.98 -37.97
N ARG A 417 3.73 -2.22 -37.44
CA ARG A 417 2.55 -3.09 -37.50
C ARG A 417 2.52 -4.06 -36.32
N PRO A 418 1.35 -4.58 -35.95
CA PRO A 418 1.27 -5.71 -35.03
C PRO A 418 2.10 -6.90 -35.55
N VAL A 419 2.90 -7.48 -34.65
CA VAL A 419 3.74 -8.66 -34.90
C VAL A 419 3.21 -9.80 -34.03
N SER A 420 3.00 -10.97 -34.64
CA SER A 420 2.54 -12.15 -33.90
C SER A 420 3.62 -12.65 -32.93
N LEU A 421 3.24 -13.39 -31.90
CA LEU A 421 4.20 -13.99 -30.97
C LEU A 421 5.22 -14.89 -31.70
N SER A 422 4.76 -15.68 -32.68
CA SER A 422 5.63 -16.53 -33.52
C SER A 422 6.68 -15.72 -34.29
N GLU A 423 6.26 -14.62 -34.94
CA GLU A 423 7.17 -13.74 -35.66
C GLU A 423 8.12 -13.00 -34.70
N ARG A 424 7.64 -12.55 -33.53
CA ARG A 424 8.47 -11.90 -32.51
C ARG A 424 9.54 -12.84 -31.96
N THR A 425 9.19 -14.09 -31.67
CA THR A 425 10.13 -15.15 -31.27
C THR A 425 11.16 -15.46 -32.35
N ALA A 426 10.79 -15.39 -33.63
CA ALA A 426 11.74 -15.53 -34.73
C ALA A 426 12.78 -14.38 -34.72
N TYR A 427 12.34 -13.14 -34.52
CA TYR A 427 13.25 -11.99 -34.34
C TYR A 427 14.16 -12.15 -33.11
N TYR A 428 13.63 -12.60 -31.96
CA TYR A 428 14.45 -12.88 -30.78
C TYR A 428 15.51 -13.96 -31.04
N THR A 429 15.20 -14.95 -31.88
CA THR A 429 16.14 -16.03 -32.20
C THR A 429 17.32 -15.52 -33.01
N VAL A 430 17.10 -14.64 -33.99
CA VAL A 430 18.15 -14.12 -34.88
C VAL A 430 18.91 -12.91 -34.31
N ALA A 431 18.32 -12.21 -33.33
CA ALA A 431 18.94 -11.03 -32.73
C ALA A 431 20.17 -11.37 -31.88
N GLU A 432 21.27 -10.67 -32.14
CA GLU A 432 22.49 -10.74 -31.34
C GLU A 432 22.34 -10.00 -30.01
N CYS A 433 21.63 -8.87 -30.04
CA CYS A 433 21.39 -8.04 -28.87
C CYS A 433 19.97 -7.48 -28.86
N VAL A 434 19.30 -7.52 -27.71
CA VAL A 434 18.06 -6.77 -27.48
C VAL A 434 18.36 -5.47 -26.75
N VAL A 435 17.77 -4.38 -27.22
CA VAL A 435 18.03 -3.02 -26.77
C VAL A 435 16.74 -2.40 -26.22
N VAL A 436 16.74 -2.07 -24.93
CA VAL A 436 15.63 -1.45 -24.21
C VAL A 436 16.08 -0.14 -23.60
N THR A 437 15.71 0.98 -24.19
CA THR A 437 16.13 2.35 -23.82
C THR A 437 15.00 3.15 -23.17
N ALA A 438 13.99 2.48 -22.61
CA ALA A 438 12.87 3.16 -21.97
C ALA A 438 13.35 4.09 -20.86
N VAL A 439 12.93 5.36 -20.89
CA VAL A 439 13.33 6.38 -19.92
C VAL A 439 12.66 6.16 -18.56
N ARG A 440 11.47 5.55 -18.56
CA ARG A 440 10.80 4.97 -17.39
C ARG A 440 9.90 3.85 -17.85
N ASP A 441 9.91 2.73 -17.14
CA ASP A 441 8.99 1.61 -17.39
C ASP A 441 8.76 0.81 -16.10
N GLY A 442 7.53 0.38 -15.86
CA GLY A 442 7.16 -0.35 -14.64
C GLY A 442 7.82 -1.73 -14.58
N MET A 443 7.52 -2.56 -15.57
CA MET A 443 8.24 -3.79 -15.86
C MET A 443 8.34 -3.96 -17.37
N ASN A 444 9.49 -4.42 -17.85
CA ASN A 444 9.68 -4.74 -19.26
C ASN A 444 10.00 -6.24 -19.41
N LEU A 445 9.12 -6.96 -20.09
CA LEU A 445 9.23 -8.42 -20.26
C LEU A 445 9.96 -8.82 -21.54
N THR A 446 10.20 -7.89 -22.47
CA THR A 446 10.92 -8.14 -23.74
C THR A 446 12.27 -8.81 -23.52
N PRO A 447 13.13 -8.38 -22.57
CA PRO A 447 14.38 -9.08 -22.28
C PRO A 447 14.17 -10.53 -21.83
N TYR A 448 13.12 -10.80 -21.06
CA TYR A 448 12.86 -12.13 -20.50
C TYR A 448 12.44 -13.09 -21.62
N GLU A 449 11.52 -12.65 -22.49
CA GLU A 449 11.13 -13.39 -23.69
C GLU A 449 12.34 -13.70 -24.58
N TYR A 450 13.20 -12.70 -24.81
CA TYR A 450 14.43 -12.87 -25.60
C TYR A 450 15.38 -13.90 -25.02
N ILE A 451 15.67 -13.84 -23.71
CA ILE A 451 16.55 -14.80 -23.03
C ILE A 451 16.06 -16.23 -23.24
N VAL A 452 14.76 -16.48 -23.06
CA VAL A 452 14.18 -17.83 -23.23
C VAL A 452 14.22 -18.28 -24.69
N CYS A 453 13.94 -17.37 -25.64
CA CYS A 453 14.04 -17.71 -27.06
C CYS A 453 15.47 -18.07 -27.48
N ARG A 454 16.48 -17.38 -26.92
CA ARG A 454 17.90 -17.65 -27.18
C ARG A 454 18.39 -18.95 -26.54
N GLN A 455 17.83 -19.33 -25.39
CA GLN A 455 18.08 -20.65 -24.82
C GLN A 455 17.59 -21.75 -25.77
N GLY A 456 16.39 -21.60 -26.33
CA GLY A 456 15.77 -22.59 -27.21
C GLY A 456 15.17 -23.78 -26.43
N ILE A 457 14.83 -24.86 -27.15
CA ILE A 457 14.12 -26.01 -26.58
C ILE A 457 15.09 -26.88 -25.74
N PRO A 458 14.75 -27.21 -24.48
CA PRO A 458 15.54 -28.12 -23.65
C PRO A 458 15.69 -29.50 -24.31
N GLY A 459 16.93 -30.01 -24.42
CA GLY A 459 17.21 -31.34 -24.97
C GLY A 459 17.14 -31.46 -26.49
N SER A 460 16.84 -30.38 -27.21
CA SER A 460 17.01 -30.32 -28.66
C SER A 460 18.49 -30.07 -28.98
N ASP A 461 19.25 -31.16 -29.11
CA ASP A 461 20.52 -31.19 -29.83
C ASP A 461 20.24 -31.12 -31.35
N CYS A 462 19.49 -30.12 -31.81
CA CYS A 462 19.30 -29.89 -33.23
C CYS A 462 20.59 -29.31 -33.82
N THR A 463 21.52 -30.24 -34.05
CA THR A 463 22.38 -30.36 -35.22
C THR A 463 21.96 -29.46 -36.39
N THR A 464 22.62 -28.33 -36.54
CA THR A 464 23.02 -27.74 -37.84
C THR A 464 24.04 -26.62 -37.59
N GLU A 465 25.30 -26.98 -37.80
CA GLU A 465 26.46 -26.12 -38.16
C GLU A 465 27.07 -25.12 -37.16
N SER A 466 26.84 -25.26 -35.87
CA SER A 466 27.87 -24.92 -34.86
C SER A 466 27.58 -25.61 -33.54
N ASN A 467 28.63 -25.92 -32.76
CA ASN A 467 28.55 -26.17 -31.32
C ASN A 467 28.01 -24.92 -30.60
N GLY A 468 26.74 -24.58 -30.85
CA GLY A 468 26.17 -23.26 -30.62
C GLY A 468 26.05 -22.93 -29.15
N LEU A 469 27.10 -22.34 -28.60
CA LEU A 469 27.11 -21.70 -27.30
C LEU A 469 25.92 -20.73 -27.20
N LYS A 470 25.07 -20.92 -26.19
CA LYS A 470 23.87 -20.11 -25.99
C LYS A 470 24.28 -18.73 -25.46
N SER A 471 23.89 -17.68 -26.18
CA SER A 471 24.24 -16.30 -25.84
C SER A 471 23.02 -15.39 -25.98
N SER A 472 22.89 -14.41 -25.08
CA SER A 472 21.87 -13.37 -25.16
C SER A 472 22.44 -12.06 -24.66
N MET A 473 22.65 -11.10 -25.56
CA MET A 473 23.15 -9.78 -25.16
C MET A 473 22.01 -8.81 -24.94
N LEU A 474 22.14 -8.02 -23.88
CA LEU A 474 21.12 -7.09 -23.42
C LEU A 474 21.77 -5.74 -23.14
N VAL A 475 21.26 -4.69 -23.79
CA VAL A 475 21.49 -3.31 -23.41
C VAL A 475 20.17 -2.78 -22.86
N VAL A 476 20.14 -2.47 -21.57
CA VAL A 476 18.92 -2.13 -20.84
C VAL A 476 19.08 -0.84 -20.05
N SER A 477 18.06 0.00 -20.12
CA SER A 477 17.97 1.21 -19.32
C SER A 477 18.02 0.88 -17.82
N GLU A 478 18.68 1.73 -17.03
CA GLU A 478 18.65 1.64 -15.55
C GLU A 478 17.27 2.00 -14.97
N PHE A 479 16.39 2.59 -15.76
CA PHE A 479 15.10 3.13 -15.31
C PHE A 479 13.90 2.19 -15.47
N ILE A 480 14.13 0.93 -15.84
CA ILE A 480 13.10 -0.11 -16.04
C ILE A 480 13.11 -1.14 -14.91
N GLY A 481 11.93 -1.63 -14.52
CA GLY A 481 11.80 -2.55 -13.39
C GLY A 481 12.52 -3.90 -13.52
N CYS A 482 12.86 -4.34 -14.74
CA CYS A 482 13.60 -5.58 -14.94
C CYS A 482 15.12 -5.44 -14.78
N SER A 483 15.65 -4.20 -14.78
CA SER A 483 17.10 -3.92 -14.74
C SER A 483 17.81 -4.43 -13.48
N PRO A 484 17.24 -4.30 -12.26
CA PRO A 484 17.84 -4.88 -11.06
C PRO A 484 17.94 -6.41 -11.11
N SER A 485 16.99 -7.08 -11.75
CA SER A 485 16.94 -8.54 -11.87
C SER A 485 17.96 -9.12 -12.86
N LEU A 486 18.25 -8.41 -13.95
CA LEU A 486 19.11 -8.90 -15.04
C LEU A 486 20.57 -8.48 -14.89
N SER A 487 21.21 -8.98 -13.84
CA SER A 487 22.57 -8.57 -13.43
C SER A 487 23.72 -8.84 -14.42
N GLY A 488 23.50 -9.53 -15.54
CA GLY A 488 24.47 -9.69 -16.63
C GLY A 488 24.28 -8.71 -17.79
N ALA A 489 23.26 -7.84 -17.73
CA ALA A 489 22.94 -6.92 -18.81
C ALA A 489 23.81 -5.66 -18.74
N ILE A 490 24.10 -5.06 -19.90
CA ILE A 490 24.81 -3.78 -19.98
C ILE A 490 23.79 -2.69 -19.67
N ARG A 491 23.95 -2.05 -18.50
CA ARG A 491 23.05 -1.00 -18.05
C ARG A 491 23.47 0.34 -18.62
N VAL A 492 22.50 1.08 -19.13
CA VAL A 492 22.72 2.40 -19.71
C VAL A 492 21.78 3.42 -19.10
N ASN A 493 22.25 4.65 -19.01
CA ASN A 493 21.36 5.79 -18.89
C ASN A 493 20.97 6.24 -20.32
N PRO A 494 19.73 6.02 -20.77
CA PRO A 494 19.34 6.28 -22.16
C PRO A 494 19.41 7.76 -22.56
N TRP A 495 19.50 8.68 -21.58
CA TRP A 495 19.70 10.11 -21.84
C TRP A 495 21.13 10.42 -22.31
N ASN A 496 22.08 9.53 -22.03
CA ASN A 496 23.44 9.61 -22.54
C ASN A 496 23.57 8.78 -23.83
N VAL A 497 23.36 9.45 -24.96
CA VAL A 497 23.39 8.82 -26.29
C VAL A 497 24.76 8.23 -26.62
N GLU A 498 25.85 8.91 -26.24
CA GLU A 498 27.22 8.45 -26.51
C GLU A 498 27.57 7.20 -25.70
N GLU A 499 27.24 7.17 -24.41
CA GLU A 499 27.43 5.98 -23.58
C GLU A 499 26.56 4.82 -24.05
N THR A 500 25.31 5.10 -24.43
CA THR A 500 24.43 4.08 -25.00
C THR A 500 25.01 3.53 -26.31
N ALA A 501 25.57 4.38 -27.17
CA ALA A 501 26.23 3.96 -28.41
C ALA A 501 27.44 3.04 -28.16
N GLU A 502 28.28 3.37 -27.16
CA GLU A 502 29.40 2.50 -26.79
C GLU A 502 28.92 1.17 -26.20
N ALA A 503 27.87 1.18 -25.39
CA ALA A 503 27.25 -0.04 -24.87
C ALA A 503 26.69 -0.93 -25.99
N LEU A 504 26.10 -0.35 -27.05
CA LEU A 504 25.69 -1.11 -28.24
C LEU A 504 26.89 -1.77 -28.91
N ASN A 505 28.00 -1.04 -29.10
CA ASN A 505 29.24 -1.58 -29.66
C ASN A 505 29.84 -2.68 -28.76
N GLU A 506 29.89 -2.46 -27.45
CA GLU A 506 30.37 -3.44 -26.46
C GLU A 506 29.56 -4.73 -26.58
N ALA A 507 28.22 -4.65 -26.58
CA ALA A 507 27.33 -5.80 -26.66
C ALA A 507 27.62 -6.71 -27.87
N ILE A 508 27.80 -6.11 -29.06
CA ILE A 508 28.00 -6.87 -30.30
C ILE A 508 29.46 -7.26 -30.56
N SER A 509 30.43 -6.55 -29.96
CA SER A 509 31.87 -6.85 -30.08
C SER A 509 32.42 -7.75 -28.96
N MET A 510 31.63 -8.03 -27.94
CA MET A 510 31.99 -8.88 -26.81
C MET A 510 32.43 -10.29 -27.25
N ALA A 511 33.41 -10.86 -26.54
CA ALA A 511 33.85 -12.23 -26.79
C ALA A 511 32.76 -13.25 -26.41
N ASP A 512 32.59 -14.29 -27.22
CA ASP A 512 31.50 -15.27 -27.06
C ASP A 512 31.48 -15.95 -25.68
N ALA A 513 32.66 -16.22 -25.10
CA ALA A 513 32.77 -16.81 -23.76
C ALA A 513 32.09 -15.94 -22.68
N GLU A 514 32.23 -14.61 -22.76
CA GLU A 514 31.57 -13.68 -21.83
C GLU A 514 30.06 -13.60 -22.10
N LYS A 515 29.65 -13.63 -23.37
CA LYS A 515 28.22 -13.64 -23.75
C LYS A 515 27.48 -14.85 -23.18
N VAL A 516 28.13 -16.01 -23.16
CA VAL A 516 27.59 -17.26 -22.59
C VAL A 516 27.40 -17.13 -21.09
N LEU A 517 28.42 -16.64 -20.37
CA LEU A 517 28.33 -16.46 -18.92
C LEU A 517 27.20 -15.50 -18.53
N ARG A 518 27.01 -14.42 -19.30
CA ARG A 518 25.91 -13.47 -19.10
C ARG A 518 24.55 -14.13 -19.35
N HIS A 519 24.44 -14.89 -20.44
CA HIS A 519 23.24 -15.64 -20.78
C HIS A 519 22.85 -16.66 -19.70
N GLU A 520 23.78 -17.47 -19.23
CA GLU A 520 23.53 -18.45 -18.16
C GLU A 520 22.99 -17.78 -16.89
N LYS A 521 23.57 -16.64 -16.52
CA LYS A 521 23.14 -15.85 -15.36
C LYS A 521 21.71 -15.33 -15.55
N HIS A 522 21.39 -14.82 -16.74
CA HIS A 522 20.06 -14.33 -17.07
C HIS A 522 19.02 -15.45 -17.10
N TYR A 523 19.31 -16.54 -17.81
CA TYR A 523 18.39 -17.66 -17.96
C TYR A 523 18.09 -18.34 -16.63
N LYS A 524 19.09 -18.51 -15.75
CA LYS A 524 18.89 -19.05 -14.39
C LYS A 524 17.88 -18.24 -13.58
N TYR A 525 17.90 -16.91 -13.71
CA TYR A 525 16.94 -16.06 -13.02
C TYR A 525 15.55 -16.19 -13.64
N VAL A 526 15.44 -15.99 -14.96
CA VAL A 526 14.14 -15.97 -15.68
C VAL A 526 13.41 -17.32 -15.58
N SER A 527 14.14 -18.44 -15.65
CA SER A 527 13.57 -19.80 -15.55
C SER A 527 13.01 -20.14 -14.16
N THR A 528 13.42 -19.41 -13.12
CA THR A 528 12.98 -19.65 -11.73
C THR A 528 11.97 -18.61 -11.22
N HIS A 529 11.86 -17.47 -11.92
CA HIS A 529 11.00 -16.35 -11.57
C HIS A 529 10.00 -16.08 -12.68
N ASP A 530 9.19 -17.10 -12.99
CA ASP A 530 8.13 -17.03 -13.99
C ASP A 530 6.84 -16.40 -13.42
N VAL A 531 5.82 -16.27 -14.26
CA VAL A 531 4.51 -15.73 -13.86
C VAL A 531 3.79 -16.60 -12.81
N ALA A 532 3.99 -17.92 -12.84
CA ALA A 532 3.40 -18.85 -11.88
C ALA A 532 4.02 -18.67 -10.49
N TYR A 533 5.34 -18.51 -10.41
CA TYR A 533 6.02 -18.18 -9.16
C TYR A 533 5.52 -16.84 -8.59
N TRP A 534 5.40 -15.80 -9.44
CA TRP A 534 4.91 -14.50 -9.02
C TRP A 534 3.48 -14.56 -8.47
N SER A 535 2.57 -15.23 -9.17
CA SER A 535 1.16 -15.34 -8.73
C SER A 535 1.01 -16.16 -7.46
N ARG A 536 1.70 -17.31 -7.36
CA ARG A 536 1.74 -18.15 -6.15
C ARG A 536 2.22 -17.38 -4.91
N SER A 537 3.35 -16.68 -5.05
CA SER A 537 3.99 -15.97 -3.95
C SER A 537 3.18 -14.73 -3.52
N PHE A 538 2.47 -14.07 -4.43
CA PHE A 538 1.53 -13.00 -4.05
C PHE A 538 0.32 -13.57 -3.33
N PHE A 539 -0.28 -14.65 -3.84
CA PHE A 539 -1.46 -15.27 -3.25
C PHE A 539 -1.20 -15.79 -1.83
N GLN A 540 -0.09 -16.48 -1.59
CA GLN A 540 0.30 -16.96 -0.25
C GLN A 540 0.42 -15.82 0.78
N ASP A 541 0.97 -14.67 0.36
CA ASP A 541 1.05 -13.50 1.23
C ASP A 541 -0.31 -12.84 1.43
N LEU A 542 -1.18 -12.86 0.42
CA LEU A 542 -2.56 -12.35 0.54
C LEU A 542 -3.36 -13.19 1.54
N GLU A 543 -3.29 -14.51 1.45
CA GLU A 543 -3.89 -15.43 2.43
C GLU A 543 -3.37 -15.12 3.83
N ARG A 544 -2.06 -14.95 3.98
CA ARG A 544 -1.43 -14.64 5.26
C ARG A 544 -1.91 -13.31 5.84
N SER A 545 -1.97 -12.25 5.03
CA SER A 545 -2.47 -10.94 5.45
C SER A 545 -3.94 -10.98 5.89
N CYS A 546 -4.73 -11.90 5.32
CA CYS A 546 -6.15 -12.03 5.62
C CYS A 546 -6.49 -12.94 6.82
N LYS A 547 -5.52 -13.66 7.41
CA LYS A 547 -5.78 -14.65 8.48
C LYS A 547 -6.53 -14.10 9.69
N ASP A 548 -6.29 -12.83 10.03
CA ASP A 548 -6.87 -12.20 11.22
C ASP A 548 -8.23 -11.54 10.96
N HIS A 549 -8.74 -11.50 9.72
CA HIS A 549 -10.01 -10.83 9.39
C HIS A 549 -11.20 -11.37 10.16
N PHE A 550 -11.28 -12.70 10.32
CA PHE A 550 -12.36 -13.34 11.07
C PHE A 550 -12.19 -13.22 12.58
N ARG A 551 -10.97 -12.95 13.04
CA ARG A 551 -10.64 -12.74 14.45
C ARG A 551 -10.91 -11.32 14.91
N ARG A 552 -11.14 -10.34 14.04
CA ARG A 552 -11.37 -8.94 14.42
C ARG A 552 -12.77 -8.47 14.03
N ARG A 553 -13.36 -7.58 14.82
CA ARG A 553 -14.60 -6.88 14.46
C ARG A 553 -14.26 -5.69 13.58
N CYS A 554 -14.82 -5.65 12.38
CA CYS A 554 -14.50 -4.65 11.35
C CYS A 554 -15.68 -3.71 11.10
N TRP A 555 -15.49 -2.42 11.35
CA TRP A 555 -16.50 -1.38 11.16
C TRP A 555 -16.10 -0.46 10.02
N GLY A 556 -17.01 -0.21 9.09
CA GLY A 556 -16.84 0.79 8.04
C GLY A 556 -17.24 2.17 8.55
N ILE A 557 -16.31 3.13 8.55
CA ILE A 557 -16.53 4.49 9.02
C ILE A 557 -16.15 5.49 7.94
N GLY A 558 -16.94 6.53 7.76
CA GLY A 558 -16.68 7.63 6.83
C GLY A 558 -17.47 7.54 5.53
N LEU A 559 -17.43 8.64 4.77
CA LEU A 559 -18.14 8.78 3.49
C LEU A 559 -17.13 8.98 2.35
N SER A 560 -17.52 8.55 1.14
CA SER A 560 -16.68 8.68 -0.06
C SER A 560 -15.28 8.09 0.16
N PHE A 561 -14.22 8.81 -0.25
CA PHE A 561 -12.81 8.43 -0.04
C PHE A 561 -12.26 8.75 1.36
N GLY A 562 -13.09 9.29 2.25
CA GLY A 562 -12.81 9.31 3.69
C GLY A 562 -13.22 8.01 4.40
N PHE A 563 -13.79 7.05 3.66
CA PHE A 563 -14.13 5.74 4.18
C PHE A 563 -12.89 4.94 4.56
N ARG A 564 -12.96 4.32 5.72
CA ARG A 564 -11.93 3.46 6.30
C ARG A 564 -12.59 2.31 7.06
N VAL A 565 -11.88 1.20 7.15
CA VAL A 565 -12.28 0.10 8.04
C VAL A 565 -11.47 0.18 9.31
N VAL A 566 -12.18 0.26 10.44
CA VAL A 566 -11.58 0.13 11.77
C VAL A 566 -11.71 -1.32 12.20
N ALA A 567 -10.58 -1.99 12.47
CA ALA A 567 -10.56 -3.36 12.96
C ALA A 567 -10.15 -3.39 14.44
N LEU A 568 -11.03 -3.93 15.29
CA LEU A 568 -10.87 -3.98 16.74
C LEU A 568 -10.93 -5.43 17.21
N ASP A 569 -10.34 -5.72 18.37
CA ASP A 569 -10.45 -7.04 19.00
C ASP A 569 -11.94 -7.37 19.27
N PRO A 570 -12.40 -8.63 19.13
CA PRO A 570 -13.80 -8.99 19.40
C PRO A 570 -14.23 -8.70 20.84
N ASN A 571 -13.28 -8.73 21.77
CA ASN A 571 -13.51 -8.41 23.18
C ASN A 571 -13.44 -6.90 23.45
N PHE A 572 -13.07 -6.09 22.45
CA PHE A 572 -13.09 -4.64 22.55
C PHE A 572 -14.53 -4.14 22.65
N ARG A 573 -14.89 -3.63 23.83
CA ARG A 573 -16.27 -3.24 24.14
C ARG A 573 -16.32 -1.98 24.98
N LYS A 574 -17.43 -1.25 24.89
CA LYS A 574 -17.67 -0.10 25.76
C LYS A 574 -17.66 -0.56 27.22
N LEU A 575 -16.98 0.18 28.09
CA LEU A 575 -16.98 -0.12 29.51
C LEU A 575 -18.39 0.16 30.08
N SER A 576 -19.01 -0.85 30.69
CA SER A 576 -20.24 -0.66 31.47
C SER A 576 -19.89 -0.15 32.85
N ILE A 577 -20.42 1.02 33.21
CA ILE A 577 -20.24 1.65 34.53
C ILE A 577 -20.73 0.71 35.64
N ASP A 578 -21.92 0.11 35.48
CA ASP A 578 -22.46 -0.83 36.48
C ASP A 578 -21.56 -2.05 36.71
N THR A 579 -20.95 -2.57 35.64
CA THR A 579 -20.07 -3.75 35.72
C THR A 579 -18.80 -3.42 36.48
N ILE A 580 -18.17 -2.29 36.16
CA ILE A 580 -16.94 -1.86 36.85
C ILE A 580 -17.22 -1.49 38.30
N VAL A 581 -18.32 -0.76 38.58
CA VAL A 581 -18.77 -0.40 39.93
C VAL A 581 -19.01 -1.66 40.77
N SER A 582 -19.68 -2.67 40.20
CA SER A 582 -19.93 -3.94 40.88
C SER A 582 -18.65 -4.73 41.20
N ALA A 583 -17.68 -4.73 40.29
CA ALA A 583 -16.37 -5.35 40.53
C ALA A 583 -15.54 -4.55 41.54
N TYR A 584 -15.61 -3.23 41.46
CA TYR A 584 -14.96 -2.30 42.36
C TYR A 584 -15.45 -2.51 43.79
N SER A 585 -16.76 -2.51 44.05
CA SER A 585 -17.33 -2.67 45.39
C SER A 585 -16.94 -3.99 46.08
N ARG A 586 -16.76 -5.08 45.31
CA ARG A 586 -16.29 -6.39 45.81
C ARG A 586 -14.79 -6.46 46.09
N ALA A 587 -13.98 -5.62 45.44
CA ALA A 587 -12.53 -5.66 45.52
C ALA A 587 -12.00 -5.10 46.84
N LYS A 588 -10.90 -5.67 47.34
CA LYS A 588 -10.27 -5.27 48.59
C LYS A 588 -9.00 -4.43 48.40
N ASN A 589 -8.27 -4.65 47.31
CA ASN A 589 -7.04 -3.93 46.97
C ASN A 589 -7.12 -3.46 45.51
N ARG A 590 -7.41 -2.18 45.29
CA ARG A 590 -7.72 -1.63 43.96
C ARG A 590 -6.59 -0.73 43.48
N ALA A 591 -6.02 -1.03 42.32
CA ALA A 591 -5.08 -0.15 41.65
C ALA A 591 -5.82 0.67 40.57
N ILE A 592 -5.69 1.99 40.61
CA ILE A 592 -6.32 2.91 39.65
C ILE A 592 -5.22 3.77 39.01
N LEU A 593 -4.96 3.57 37.73
CA LEU A 593 -3.94 4.28 36.95
C LEU A 593 -4.63 5.15 35.91
N LEU A 594 -4.44 6.46 35.98
CA LEU A 594 -5.10 7.43 35.10
C LEU A 594 -4.06 8.25 34.37
N ASP A 595 -4.14 8.33 33.04
CA ASP A 595 -3.48 9.40 32.32
C ASP A 595 -4.18 10.76 32.56
N TYR A 596 -3.46 11.85 32.32
CA TYR A 596 -3.98 13.20 32.47
C TYR A 596 -4.52 13.82 31.17
N ASP A 597 -3.70 13.90 30.12
CA ASP A 597 -3.98 14.68 28.91
C ASP A 597 -4.71 13.84 27.87
N GLY A 598 -5.99 14.15 27.63
CA GLY A 598 -6.86 13.37 26.76
C GLY A 598 -7.71 12.34 27.51
N THR A 599 -7.38 12.11 28.79
CA THR A 599 -8.14 11.24 29.69
C THR A 599 -8.96 12.02 30.72
N LEU A 600 -8.33 12.73 31.66
CA LEU A 600 -9.04 13.56 32.66
C LEU A 600 -9.36 14.97 32.13
N MET A 601 -8.49 15.46 31.26
CA MET A 601 -8.62 16.76 30.59
C MET A 601 -8.70 16.57 29.08
N PRO A 602 -9.59 17.29 28.36
CA PRO A 602 -9.61 17.20 26.90
C PRO A 602 -8.25 17.53 26.28
N GLN A 603 -7.80 16.70 25.33
CA GLN A 603 -6.47 16.84 24.73
C GLN A 603 -6.28 18.21 24.05
N MET A 604 -7.35 18.76 23.47
CA MET A 604 -7.38 20.06 22.78
C MET A 604 -7.68 21.26 23.68
N ALA A 605 -7.82 21.07 25.00
CA ALA A 605 -8.08 22.19 25.91
C ALA A 605 -6.88 23.14 25.96
N ILE A 606 -7.12 24.45 25.74
CA ILE A 606 -6.10 25.50 25.90
C ILE A 606 -5.71 25.63 27.37
N ASN A 607 -6.71 25.64 28.26
CA ASN A 607 -6.48 25.58 29.70
C ASN A 607 -6.29 24.12 30.12
N LYS A 608 -5.09 23.83 30.61
CA LYS A 608 -4.68 22.49 31.05
C LYS A 608 -4.82 22.27 32.56
N VAL A 609 -5.35 23.24 33.31
CA VAL A 609 -5.61 23.12 34.75
C VAL A 609 -6.86 22.26 34.98
N PRO A 610 -6.85 21.32 35.95
CA PRO A 610 -8.00 20.46 36.21
C PRO A 610 -9.17 21.26 36.83
N SER A 611 -10.40 20.84 36.53
CA SER A 611 -11.58 21.46 37.15
C SER A 611 -11.71 21.06 38.63
N PRO A 612 -12.37 21.88 39.46
CA PRO A 612 -12.61 21.54 40.87
C PRO A 612 -13.34 20.20 41.05
N GLU A 613 -14.23 19.87 40.12
CA GLU A 613 -14.94 18.58 40.08
C GLU A 613 -13.97 17.41 39.93
N VAL A 614 -13.02 17.48 38.98
CA VAL A 614 -12.02 16.42 38.77
C VAL A 614 -11.15 16.26 40.02
N ILE A 615 -10.74 17.36 40.64
CA ILE A 615 -9.97 17.32 41.90
C ILE A 615 -10.79 16.64 43.00
N SER A 616 -12.08 16.99 43.14
CA SER A 616 -12.96 16.42 44.15
C SER A 616 -13.14 14.91 43.98
N ILE A 617 -13.38 14.45 42.75
CA ILE A 617 -13.54 13.02 42.42
C ILE A 617 -12.26 12.26 42.74
N VAL A 618 -11.11 12.74 42.25
CA VAL A 618 -9.81 12.09 42.49
C VAL A 618 -9.49 12.07 43.98
N ASN A 619 -9.73 13.16 44.71
CA ASN A 619 -9.49 13.20 46.15
C ASN A 619 -10.36 12.18 46.91
N THR A 620 -11.65 12.09 46.56
CA THR A 620 -12.58 11.12 47.15
C THR A 620 -12.12 9.68 46.93
N LEU A 621 -11.68 9.35 45.71
CA LEU A 621 -11.10 8.05 45.40
C LEU A 621 -9.80 7.81 46.19
N CYS A 622 -8.96 8.82 46.40
CA CYS A 622 -7.73 8.68 47.18
C CYS A 622 -7.98 8.51 48.69
N CYS A 623 -9.14 8.95 49.20
CA CYS A 623 -9.48 8.84 50.62
C CYS A 623 -9.82 7.41 51.07
N ASP A 624 -10.37 6.56 50.19
CA ASP A 624 -10.65 5.15 50.49
C ASP A 624 -9.34 4.34 50.58
N GLU A 625 -9.08 3.74 51.74
CA GLU A 625 -7.84 3.01 52.04
C GLU A 625 -7.61 1.75 51.20
N ARG A 626 -8.66 1.25 50.54
CA ARG A 626 -8.58 0.13 49.59
C ARG A 626 -8.01 0.54 48.24
N ASN A 627 -7.98 1.84 47.94
CA ASN A 627 -7.55 2.36 46.66
C ASN A 627 -6.07 2.76 46.70
N THR A 628 -5.36 2.42 45.62
CA THR A 628 -4.04 2.96 45.28
C THR A 628 -4.21 3.69 43.95
N VAL A 629 -4.35 5.02 44.02
CA VAL A 629 -4.64 5.87 42.85
C VAL A 629 -3.36 6.55 42.40
N PHE A 630 -3.05 6.43 41.11
CA PHE A 630 -1.91 7.08 40.47
C PHE A 630 -2.32 7.84 39.23
N LEU A 631 -1.82 9.08 39.14
CA LEU A 631 -1.81 9.85 37.91
C LEU A 631 -0.49 9.58 37.17
N VAL A 632 -0.56 9.02 35.96
CA VAL A 632 0.60 8.65 35.15
C VAL A 632 0.64 9.52 33.89
N SER A 633 1.47 10.56 33.89
CA SER A 633 1.42 11.62 32.87
C SER A 633 2.78 11.94 32.27
N GLY A 634 2.78 12.44 31.02
CA GLY A 634 3.96 13.03 30.39
C GLY A 634 4.30 14.45 30.88
N ARG A 635 3.48 15.05 31.74
CA ARG A 635 3.72 16.41 32.30
C ARG A 635 4.79 16.43 33.38
N GLY A 636 5.39 17.60 33.57
CA GLY A 636 6.37 17.86 34.62
C GLY A 636 5.78 17.80 36.04
N ARG A 637 6.62 17.42 37.01
CA ARG A 637 6.20 17.18 38.40
C ARG A 637 5.70 18.43 39.13
N ASP A 638 6.22 19.62 38.81
CA ASP A 638 5.82 20.87 39.47
C ASP A 638 4.37 21.25 39.16
N SER A 639 3.99 21.17 37.88
CA SER A 639 2.62 21.47 37.45
C SER A 639 1.62 20.49 38.07
N LEU A 640 1.91 19.18 37.99
CA LEU A 640 1.04 18.15 38.57
C LEU A 640 0.96 18.25 40.10
N GLY A 641 2.09 18.48 40.76
CA GLY A 641 2.18 18.66 42.20
C GLY A 641 1.39 19.86 42.69
N GLN A 642 1.43 20.98 41.96
CA GLN A 642 0.64 22.17 42.29
C GLN A 642 -0.86 21.94 42.06
N TRP A 643 -1.25 21.42 40.90
CA TRP A 643 -2.66 21.25 40.53
C TRP A 643 -3.40 20.24 41.41
N PHE A 644 -2.72 19.16 41.82
CA PHE A 644 -3.29 18.13 42.68
C PHE A 644 -2.83 18.24 44.14
N SER A 645 -2.34 19.41 44.56
CA SER A 645 -2.03 19.67 45.98
C SER A 645 -3.17 19.40 46.96
N PRO A 646 -4.48 19.53 46.61
CA PRO A 646 -5.57 19.14 47.51
C PRO A 646 -5.72 17.63 47.72
N CYS A 647 -5.10 16.79 46.89
CA CYS A 647 -5.21 15.33 46.94
C CYS A 647 -3.98 14.71 47.65
N GLU A 648 -3.93 14.77 48.97
CA GLU A 648 -2.73 14.40 49.75
C GLU A 648 -2.28 12.94 49.56
N LYS A 649 -3.22 12.02 49.35
CA LYS A 649 -2.95 10.58 49.18
C LYS A 649 -2.73 10.15 47.72
N LEU A 650 -2.71 11.08 46.76
CA LEU A 650 -2.56 10.76 45.34
C LEU A 650 -1.10 10.44 44.99
N GLY A 651 -0.90 9.28 44.35
CA GLY A 651 0.35 8.95 43.70
C GLY A 651 0.50 9.70 42.37
N ILE A 652 1.68 10.23 42.08
CA ILE A 652 1.97 10.93 40.82
C ILE A 652 3.22 10.35 40.18
N ALA A 653 3.09 9.92 38.93
CA ALA A 653 4.18 9.58 38.04
C ALA A 653 4.26 10.65 36.94
N ALA A 654 5.25 11.53 37.06
CA ALA A 654 5.49 12.62 36.14
C ALA A 654 6.55 12.25 35.09
N GLU A 655 6.54 12.96 33.96
CA GLU A 655 7.48 12.76 32.84
C GLU A 655 7.57 11.30 32.39
N HIS A 656 6.41 10.70 32.13
CA HIS A 656 6.27 9.29 31.73
C HIS A 656 6.81 8.28 32.75
N GLY A 657 7.02 8.70 34.01
CA GLY A 657 7.48 7.84 35.08
C GLY A 657 8.88 8.11 35.60
N TYR A 658 9.61 9.08 35.05
CA TYR A 658 10.95 9.40 35.55
C TYR A 658 10.91 9.86 37.00
N PHE A 659 9.90 10.66 37.38
CA PHE A 659 9.63 11.03 38.76
C PHE A 659 8.39 10.31 39.26
N LEU A 660 8.50 9.63 40.40
CA LEU A 660 7.41 8.94 41.05
C LEU A 660 7.28 9.43 42.48
N ARG A 661 6.06 9.77 42.91
CA ARG A 661 5.76 10.11 44.30
C ARG A 661 4.52 9.36 44.74
N TRP A 662 4.60 8.68 45.87
CA TRP A 662 3.50 7.83 46.37
C TRP A 662 2.38 8.62 47.06
N SER A 663 2.70 9.75 47.69
CA SER A 663 1.75 10.66 48.35
C SER A 663 2.42 12.01 48.63
N ALA A 664 1.65 13.03 48.99
CA ALA A 664 2.15 14.40 49.19
C ALA A 664 3.19 14.53 50.32
N ASP A 665 3.14 13.65 51.32
CA ASP A 665 4.08 13.56 52.44
C ASP A 665 5.38 12.81 52.11
N LYS A 666 5.46 12.15 50.94
CA LYS A 666 6.63 11.40 50.50
C LYS A 666 7.50 12.22 49.55
N GLU A 667 8.79 11.95 49.58
CA GLU A 667 9.74 12.53 48.63
C GLU A 667 9.54 11.92 47.23
N TRP A 668 9.94 12.68 46.21
CA TRP A 668 9.97 12.19 44.84
C TRP A 668 11.09 11.17 44.66
N GLU A 669 10.73 9.97 44.22
CA GLU A 669 11.65 8.95 43.76
C GLU A 669 12.00 9.17 42.28
N VAL A 670 13.26 8.95 41.92
CA VAL A 670 13.70 8.92 40.51
C VAL A 670 13.71 7.47 40.04
N VAL A 671 12.95 7.15 38.99
CA VAL A 671 12.84 5.81 38.41
C VAL A 671 13.66 5.78 37.12
N GLY A 672 14.97 5.62 37.26
CA GLY A 672 15.92 5.58 36.15
C GLY A 672 17.36 5.38 36.63
N GLN A 673 18.21 4.80 35.78
CA GLN A 673 19.63 4.54 36.10
C GLN A 673 20.54 5.74 35.80
N SER A 674 20.07 6.74 35.04
CA SER A 674 20.87 7.92 34.68
C SER A 674 20.31 9.18 35.33
N ASN A 675 21.11 9.79 36.19
CA ASN A 675 20.96 11.19 36.65
C ASN A 675 21.84 12.13 35.82
N ASP A 676 22.49 11.62 34.77
CA ASP A 676 23.37 12.41 33.92
C ASP A 676 22.59 12.97 32.73
N PHE A 677 22.30 14.26 32.77
CA PHE A 677 21.61 15.00 31.71
C PHE A 677 22.59 15.69 30.76
N GLN A 678 23.87 15.29 30.73
CA GLN A 678 24.85 15.81 29.77
C GLN A 678 24.39 15.67 28.31
N TRP A 679 23.61 14.64 27.99
CA TRP A 679 23.00 14.46 26.67
C TRP A 679 22.09 15.62 26.27
N MET A 680 21.46 16.35 27.21
CA MET A 680 20.65 17.52 26.89
C MET A 680 21.49 18.63 26.26
N GLN A 681 22.74 18.79 26.69
CA GLN A 681 23.69 19.76 26.12
C GLN A 681 24.09 19.38 24.68
N MET A 682 23.94 18.11 24.30
CA MET A 682 24.16 17.63 22.94
C MET A 682 22.89 17.73 22.08
N ALA A 683 21.71 17.44 22.67
CA ALA A 683 20.43 17.45 21.97
C ALA A 683 19.87 18.86 21.73
N GLU A 684 20.03 19.79 22.69
CA GLU A 684 19.46 21.14 22.61
C GLU A 684 20.00 21.95 21.42
N PRO A 685 21.31 21.95 21.09
CA PRO A 685 21.82 22.64 19.89
C PRO A 685 21.21 22.10 18.60
N VAL A 686 21.01 20.78 18.52
CA VAL A 686 20.36 20.14 17.36
C VAL A 686 18.91 20.62 17.26
N MET A 687 18.12 20.52 18.32
CA MET A 687 16.73 21.00 18.32
C MET A 687 16.63 22.49 18.00
N LYS A 688 17.56 23.33 18.51
CA LYS A 688 17.60 24.77 18.21
C LYS A 688 17.78 25.04 16.73
N GLN A 689 18.70 24.34 16.07
CA GLN A 689 18.93 24.49 14.63
C GLN A 689 17.64 24.30 13.82
N TYR A 690 16.87 23.25 14.11
CA TYR A 690 15.59 23.01 13.44
C TYR A 690 14.50 23.98 13.89
N THR A 691 14.51 24.43 15.15
CA THR A 691 13.56 25.43 15.65
C THR A 691 13.73 26.75 14.90
N GLU A 692 14.97 27.20 14.73
CA GLU A 692 15.31 28.42 13.96
C GLU A 692 14.93 28.29 12.47
N ALA A 693 15.04 27.09 11.92
CA ALA A 693 14.68 26.80 10.53
C ALA A 693 13.17 26.61 10.32
N THR A 694 12.37 26.43 11.38
CA THR A 694 10.96 26.02 11.31
C THR A 694 10.05 27.00 12.05
N ASP A 695 9.49 27.96 11.30
CA ASP A 695 8.52 28.91 11.84
C ASP A 695 7.31 28.19 12.46
N GLY A 696 6.82 28.69 13.60
CA GLY A 696 5.75 28.05 14.38
C GLY A 696 6.17 26.84 15.22
N SER A 697 7.48 26.53 15.31
CA SER A 697 8.01 25.51 16.21
C SER A 697 8.66 26.10 17.47
N TYR A 698 8.72 25.32 18.55
CA TYR A 698 9.40 25.71 19.80
C TYR A 698 9.89 24.51 20.59
N ILE A 699 10.85 24.72 21.49
CA ILE A 699 11.37 23.70 22.41
C ILE A 699 10.77 23.90 23.79
N GLU A 700 10.24 22.82 24.37
CA GLU A 700 9.86 22.70 25.77
C GLU A 700 10.94 21.90 26.50
N THR A 701 11.63 22.55 27.43
CA THR A 701 12.63 21.91 28.31
C THR A 701 11.94 21.42 29.58
N LYS A 702 11.95 20.10 29.80
CA LYS A 702 11.53 19.45 31.04
C LYS A 702 12.76 19.10 31.87
N GLU A 703 12.57 18.61 33.10
CA GLU A 703 13.70 18.26 33.97
C GLU A 703 14.45 17.02 33.46
N SER A 704 13.74 16.04 32.89
CA SER A 704 14.35 14.81 32.36
C SER A 704 14.24 14.64 30.85
N ALA A 705 13.54 15.53 30.14
CA ALA A 705 13.27 15.40 28.71
C ALA A 705 13.35 16.73 27.96
N LEU A 706 13.62 16.66 26.65
CA LEU A 706 13.49 17.78 25.72
C LEU A 706 12.41 17.44 24.70
N VAL A 707 11.46 18.37 24.50
CA VAL A 707 10.37 18.18 23.54
C VAL A 707 10.36 19.32 22.53
N TRP A 708 10.52 18.99 21.26
CA TRP A 708 10.33 19.94 20.18
C TRP A 708 8.90 19.84 19.65
N HIS A 709 8.18 20.97 19.65
CA HIS A 709 6.80 21.10 19.18
C HIS A 709 6.76 21.77 17.82
N HIS A 710 5.99 21.22 16.90
CA HIS A 710 5.86 21.76 15.53
C HIS A 710 4.41 21.83 15.04
N ARG A 711 3.47 21.90 15.99
CA ARG A 711 2.03 21.94 15.71
C ARG A 711 1.62 23.17 14.91
N ASP A 712 2.21 24.32 15.25
CA ASP A 712 1.86 25.61 14.62
C ASP A 712 2.71 25.90 13.38
N ALA A 713 3.62 24.98 13.01
CA ALA A 713 4.38 25.03 11.76
C ALA A 713 3.54 24.56 10.57
N ASP A 714 4.00 24.86 9.34
CA ASP A 714 3.42 24.27 8.13
C ASP A 714 3.43 22.74 8.25
N LEU A 715 2.28 22.10 7.97
CA LEU A 715 2.10 20.66 8.23
C LEU A 715 3.10 19.79 7.47
N GLY A 716 3.42 20.16 6.22
CA GLY A 716 4.36 19.41 5.40
C GLY A 716 5.80 19.65 5.82
N PHE A 717 6.17 20.92 5.97
CA PHE A 717 7.52 21.32 6.34
C PHE A 717 7.87 20.92 7.78
N GLY A 718 7.00 21.20 8.75
CA GLY A 718 7.17 20.81 10.14
C GLY A 718 7.30 19.29 10.32
N SER A 719 6.49 18.48 9.62
CA SER A 719 6.63 17.03 9.65
C SER A 719 7.92 16.54 8.99
N CYS A 720 8.42 17.22 7.95
CA CYS A 720 9.70 16.89 7.33
C CYS A 720 10.86 17.19 8.28
N GLN A 721 10.86 18.38 8.87
CA GLN A 721 11.83 18.84 9.86
C GLN A 721 11.83 17.93 11.10
N ALA A 722 10.66 17.49 11.57
CA ALA A 722 10.54 16.53 12.66
C ALA A 722 11.27 15.21 12.36
N LYS A 723 11.13 14.70 11.14
CA LYS A 723 11.75 13.45 10.72
C LYS A 723 13.26 13.58 10.56
N GLU A 724 13.73 14.65 9.94
CA GLU A 724 15.16 14.92 9.84
C GLU A 724 15.80 15.15 11.20
N MET A 725 15.11 15.88 12.09
CA MET A 725 15.53 16.05 13.47
C MET A 725 15.59 14.73 14.22
N LEU A 726 14.59 13.85 14.05
CA LEU A 726 14.58 12.52 14.65
C LEU A 726 15.83 11.74 14.26
N ASP A 727 16.10 11.62 12.96
CA ASP A 727 17.26 10.89 12.43
C ASP A 727 18.60 11.52 12.92
N HIS A 728 18.68 12.85 12.95
CA HIS A 728 19.85 13.58 13.43
C HIS A 728 20.09 13.35 14.94
N LEU A 729 19.04 13.46 15.77
CA LEU A 729 19.12 13.22 17.20
C LEU A 729 19.46 11.75 17.49
N GLU A 730 18.87 10.79 16.79
CA GLU A 730 19.21 9.36 16.93
C GLU A 730 20.68 9.09 16.61
N SER A 731 21.23 9.76 15.59
CA SER A 731 22.65 9.63 15.24
C SER A 731 23.57 10.28 16.28
N VAL A 732 23.24 11.47 16.79
CA VAL A 732 24.08 12.21 17.74
C VAL A 732 24.05 11.56 19.12
N LEU A 733 22.90 11.00 19.51
CA LEU A 733 22.66 10.42 20.83
C LEU A 733 22.80 8.89 20.84
N ALA A 734 23.36 8.28 19.78
CA ALA A 734 23.43 6.83 19.62
C ALA A 734 24.16 6.09 20.77
N ASN A 735 25.11 6.76 21.43
CA ASN A 735 25.88 6.21 22.56
C ASN A 735 25.38 6.67 23.93
N GLU A 736 24.33 7.50 23.96
CA GLU A 736 23.75 8.01 25.19
C GLU A 736 22.58 7.12 25.64
N PRO A 737 22.31 7.00 26.94
CA PRO A 737 21.23 6.17 27.48
C PRO A 737 19.87 6.88 27.33
N VAL A 738 19.52 7.30 26.12
CA VAL A 738 18.30 8.05 25.79
C VAL A 738 17.58 7.44 24.60
N ALA A 739 16.28 7.70 24.51
CA ALA A 739 15.42 7.35 23.41
C ALA A 739 14.85 8.61 22.78
N VAL A 740 14.99 8.73 21.46
CA VAL A 740 14.32 9.75 20.66
C VAL A 740 13.01 9.15 20.17
N LYS A 741 11.89 9.83 20.38
CA LYS A 741 10.57 9.38 19.96
C LYS A 741 9.86 10.48 19.20
N SER A 742 9.27 10.12 18.07
CA SER A 742 8.32 10.98 17.36
C SER A 742 6.91 10.77 17.91
N GLY A 743 6.17 11.87 18.09
CA GLY A 743 4.78 11.89 18.51
C GLY A 743 3.94 12.76 17.59
N GLN A 744 2.65 12.93 17.91
CA GLN A 744 1.77 13.76 17.10
C GLN A 744 2.14 15.24 17.27
N PHE A 745 2.80 15.79 16.24
CA PHE A 745 3.34 17.16 16.21
C PHE A 745 4.52 17.44 17.14
N ILE A 746 5.19 16.39 17.63
CA ILE A 746 6.33 16.53 18.55
C ILE A 746 7.47 15.57 18.22
N VAL A 747 8.69 15.95 18.60
CA VAL A 747 9.85 15.06 18.74
C VAL A 747 10.35 15.17 20.18
N GLU A 748 10.38 14.06 20.91
CA GLU A 748 10.76 14.00 22.32
C GLU A 748 12.04 13.18 22.49
N VAL A 749 13.03 13.73 23.19
CA VAL A 749 14.20 12.99 23.69
C VAL A 749 14.00 12.78 25.19
N LYS A 750 14.06 11.52 25.64
CA LYS A 750 13.91 11.15 27.04
C LYS A 750 14.84 10.00 27.45
N PRO A 751 15.08 9.75 28.74
CA PRO A 751 15.96 8.69 29.18
C PRO A 751 15.45 7.31 28.77
N GLN A 752 16.36 6.41 28.44
CA GLN A 752 16.04 5.03 28.14
C GLN A 752 15.55 4.31 29.41
N GLY A 753 14.58 3.41 29.27
CA GLY A 753 14.02 2.68 30.41
C GLY A 753 12.97 3.47 31.21
N VAL A 754 12.46 4.58 30.68
CA VAL A 754 11.33 5.33 31.25
C VAL A 754 10.10 5.14 30.37
N SER A 755 9.04 4.55 30.92
CA SER A 755 7.74 4.45 30.25
C SER A 755 6.61 4.34 31.26
N LYS A 756 5.41 4.74 30.85
CA LYS A 756 4.19 4.58 31.66
C LYS A 756 3.94 3.11 32.01
N GLY A 757 4.30 2.19 31.11
CA GLY A 757 4.23 0.75 31.37
C GLY A 757 5.10 0.29 32.54
N LEU A 758 6.37 0.72 32.60
CA LEU A 758 7.27 0.35 33.70
C LEU A 758 6.82 0.94 35.05
N VAL A 759 6.18 2.11 35.04
CA VAL A 759 5.54 2.66 36.24
C VAL A 759 4.43 1.73 36.73
N ALA A 760 3.56 1.27 35.85
CA ALA A 760 2.49 0.33 36.20
C ALA A 760 3.05 -0.96 36.80
N GLU A 761 4.10 -1.54 36.19
CA GLU A 761 4.78 -2.72 36.71
C GLU A 761 5.37 -2.49 38.10
N LYS A 762 6.06 -1.36 38.32
CA LYS A 762 6.61 -0.99 39.63
C LYS A 762 5.51 -0.86 40.68
N ILE A 763 4.41 -0.19 40.36
CA ILE A 763 3.26 -0.04 41.27
C ILE A 763 2.70 -1.40 41.65
N PHE A 764 2.43 -2.28 40.68
CA PHE A 764 1.89 -3.61 40.97
C PHE A 764 2.85 -4.46 41.80
N SER A 765 4.15 -4.38 41.53
CA SER A 765 5.19 -5.11 42.27
C SER A 765 5.26 -4.65 43.72
N THR A 766 5.30 -3.34 43.97
CA THR A 766 5.33 -2.78 45.34
C THR A 766 4.03 -3.09 46.11
N MET A 767 2.88 -3.09 45.44
CA MET A 767 1.62 -3.54 46.05
C MET A 767 1.67 -5.02 46.45
N ALA A 768 2.24 -5.88 45.60
CA ALA A 768 2.42 -7.30 45.93
C ALA A 768 3.39 -7.52 47.10
N GLU A 769 4.53 -6.83 47.10
CA GLU A 769 5.56 -6.89 48.17
C GLU A 769 5.02 -6.44 49.53
N SER A 770 4.14 -5.43 49.55
CA SER A 770 3.49 -4.94 50.76
C SER A 770 2.32 -5.81 51.25
N GLY A 771 2.09 -6.97 50.62
CA GLY A 771 1.00 -7.90 50.98
C GLY A 771 -0.39 -7.42 50.57
N ARG A 772 -0.48 -6.35 49.75
CA ARG A 772 -1.72 -5.77 49.22
C ARG A 772 -1.81 -5.99 47.71
N GLN A 773 -1.57 -7.23 47.27
CA GLN A 773 -1.69 -7.59 45.85
C GLN A 773 -3.05 -7.16 45.29
N ALA A 774 -3.04 -6.49 44.14
CA ALA A 774 -4.24 -5.90 43.55
C ALA A 774 -5.19 -6.97 43.02
N ASP A 775 -6.43 -6.99 43.52
CA ASP A 775 -7.52 -7.84 43.03
C ASP A 775 -8.45 -7.10 42.04
N PHE A 776 -8.24 -5.79 41.87
CA PHE A 776 -8.86 -4.95 40.87
C PHE A 776 -7.84 -3.96 40.27
N VAL A 777 -7.86 -3.81 38.94
CA VAL A 777 -7.03 -2.83 38.21
C VAL A 777 -7.89 -2.05 37.23
N LEU A 778 -7.93 -0.73 37.38
CA LEU A 778 -8.44 0.21 36.39
C LEU A 778 -7.27 0.97 35.78
N CYS A 779 -7.13 0.95 34.46
CA CYS A 779 -6.13 1.73 33.74
C CYS A 779 -6.80 2.47 32.60
N VAL A 780 -6.71 3.81 32.56
CA VAL A 780 -7.35 4.64 31.53
C VAL A 780 -6.31 5.54 30.87
N GLY A 781 -6.29 5.55 29.54
CA GLY A 781 -5.39 6.37 28.74
C GLY A 781 -5.97 6.68 27.35
N ASP A 782 -5.37 7.61 26.62
CA ASP A 782 -5.84 8.01 25.29
C ASP A 782 -4.74 7.95 24.22
N ASP A 783 -3.46 8.01 24.54
CA ASP A 783 -2.44 8.17 23.51
C ASP A 783 -1.56 6.92 23.32
N ARG A 784 -0.62 7.01 22.37
CA ARG A 784 0.32 5.92 22.07
C ARG A 784 1.21 5.55 23.26
N SER A 785 1.47 6.48 24.17
CA SER A 785 2.29 6.22 25.37
C SER A 785 1.56 5.40 26.42
N ASP A 786 0.22 5.44 26.42
CA ASP A 786 -0.62 4.66 27.33
C ASP A 786 -0.72 3.18 26.93
N GLU A 787 -0.50 2.87 25.66
CA GLU A 787 -0.46 1.50 25.15
C GLU A 787 0.61 0.63 25.84
N ASP A 788 1.67 1.25 26.38
CA ASP A 788 2.69 0.58 27.18
C ASP A 788 2.11 0.10 28.53
N MET A 789 1.18 0.85 29.14
CA MET A 789 0.48 0.43 30.37
C MET A 789 -0.43 -0.77 30.10
N PHE A 790 -1.19 -0.73 29.01
CA PHE A 790 -2.12 -1.81 28.66
C PHE A 790 -1.39 -3.13 28.36
N GLU A 791 -0.24 -3.07 27.68
CA GLU A 791 0.59 -4.25 27.41
C GLU A 791 1.17 -4.86 28.69
N ILE A 792 1.72 -4.03 29.58
CA ILE A 792 2.34 -4.49 30.82
C ILE A 792 1.34 -5.16 31.75
N ILE A 793 0.09 -4.71 31.81
CA ILE A 793 -0.94 -5.37 32.63
C ILE A 793 -1.11 -6.84 32.22
N GLY A 794 -1.05 -7.15 30.91
CA GLY A 794 -1.09 -8.53 30.41
C GLY A 794 0.14 -9.34 30.83
N ASN A 795 1.32 -8.73 30.77
CA ASN A 795 2.58 -9.37 31.20
C ASN A 795 2.62 -9.62 32.71
N ALA A 796 2.11 -8.67 33.52
CA ALA A 796 2.06 -8.76 34.98
C ALA A 796 1.17 -9.91 35.47
N ILE A 797 0.10 -10.25 34.74
CA ILE A 797 -0.71 -11.44 35.02
C ILE A 797 0.10 -12.71 34.70
N ASN A 798 0.79 -12.74 33.56
CA ASN A 798 1.58 -13.91 33.14
C ASN A 798 2.80 -14.17 34.05
N SER A 799 3.40 -13.11 34.59
CA SER A 799 4.54 -13.20 35.51
C SER A 799 4.13 -13.47 36.97
N GLY A 800 2.84 -13.49 37.27
CA GLY A 800 2.31 -13.75 38.61
C GLY A 800 2.35 -12.56 39.59
N ILE A 801 2.74 -11.37 39.12
CA ILE A 801 2.68 -10.12 39.90
C ILE A 801 1.21 -9.76 40.20
N LEU A 802 0.34 -9.96 39.21
CA LEU A 802 -1.12 -9.93 39.37
C LEU A 802 -1.67 -11.35 39.36
N SER A 803 -2.70 -11.61 40.17
CA SER A 803 -3.41 -12.89 40.11
C SER A 803 -4.15 -13.04 38.78
N SER A 804 -4.26 -14.26 38.28
CA SER A 804 -5.11 -14.58 37.12
C SER A 804 -6.60 -14.29 37.37
N SER A 805 -7.00 -14.18 38.64
CA SER A 805 -8.35 -13.81 39.05
C SER A 805 -8.58 -12.30 39.20
N THR A 806 -7.57 -11.46 39.00
CA THR A 806 -7.67 -10.01 39.15
C THR A 806 -8.64 -9.43 38.11
N ALA A 807 -9.58 -8.60 38.55
CA ALA A 807 -10.52 -7.91 37.66
C ALA A 807 -9.82 -6.74 36.97
N VAL A 808 -9.54 -6.87 35.67
CA VAL A 808 -8.79 -5.87 34.89
C VAL A 808 -9.69 -5.11 33.93
N TYR A 809 -9.66 -3.77 34.06
CA TYR A 809 -10.34 -2.80 33.22
C TYR A 809 -9.33 -1.82 32.61
N ALA A 810 -8.64 -2.27 31.57
CA ALA A 810 -7.80 -1.41 30.73
C ALA A 810 -8.66 -0.75 29.63
N CYS A 811 -8.72 0.58 29.64
CA CYS A 811 -9.64 1.38 28.82
C CYS A 811 -8.90 2.46 28.01
N THR A 812 -9.18 2.52 26.71
CA THR A 812 -8.77 3.66 25.88
C THR A 812 -9.89 4.71 25.78
N VAL A 813 -9.53 5.99 25.72
CA VAL A 813 -10.50 7.08 25.50
C VAL A 813 -10.70 7.33 24.00
N GLY A 814 -11.94 7.21 23.55
CA GLY A 814 -12.36 7.26 22.16
C GLY A 814 -12.42 5.88 21.49
N GLN A 815 -13.24 5.76 20.45
CA GLN A 815 -13.36 4.54 19.65
C GLN A 815 -12.22 4.42 18.65
N LYS A 816 -11.06 3.98 19.14
CA LYS A 816 -9.84 3.82 18.32
C LYS A 816 -9.12 2.49 18.58
N PRO A 817 -8.30 2.03 17.64
CA PRO A 817 -7.46 0.85 17.85
C PRO A 817 -6.57 1.03 19.08
N SER A 818 -6.58 0.03 19.96
CA SER A 818 -5.82 0.02 21.21
C SER A 818 -5.59 -1.42 21.67
N LYS A 819 -4.55 -1.65 22.47
CA LYS A 819 -4.33 -2.88 23.24
C LYS A 819 -5.27 -3.00 24.45
N ALA A 820 -5.95 -1.91 24.82
CA ALA A 820 -6.99 -1.90 25.83
C ALA A 820 -8.14 -2.85 25.45
N LYS A 821 -8.76 -3.48 26.44
CA LYS A 821 -9.94 -4.33 26.23
C LYS A 821 -11.24 -3.53 26.18
N TYR A 822 -11.24 -2.32 26.69
CA TYR A 822 -12.42 -1.50 26.81
C TYR A 822 -12.20 -0.11 26.22
N TYR A 823 -13.29 0.60 25.94
CA TYR A 823 -13.25 2.02 25.62
C TYR A 823 -14.32 2.82 26.36
N LEU A 824 -14.05 4.11 26.50
CA LEU A 824 -15.00 5.15 26.91
C LEU A 824 -15.06 6.18 25.78
N ASP A 825 -16.22 6.77 25.46
CA ASP A 825 -16.37 7.56 24.24
C ASP A 825 -15.56 8.87 24.29
N ASP A 826 -15.49 9.51 25.45
CA ASP A 826 -14.78 10.78 25.66
C ASP A 826 -14.41 11.02 27.13
N THR A 827 -13.78 12.16 27.40
CA THR A 827 -13.39 12.59 28.75
C THR A 827 -14.57 12.76 29.72
N THR A 828 -15.77 13.02 29.21
CA THR A 828 -16.99 13.18 30.01
C THR A 828 -17.46 11.84 30.55
N GLU A 829 -17.40 10.79 29.72
CA GLU A 829 -17.69 9.42 30.17
C GLU A 829 -16.65 8.91 31.17
N VAL A 830 -15.37 9.25 30.97
CA VAL A 830 -14.32 8.98 31.97
C VAL A 830 -14.68 9.60 33.31
N ARG A 831 -15.07 10.89 33.32
CA ARG A 831 -15.49 11.58 34.55
C ARG A 831 -16.70 10.93 35.20
N THR A 832 -17.73 10.62 34.41
CA THR A 832 -18.97 9.98 34.91
C THR A 832 -18.67 8.62 35.54
N MET A 833 -17.78 7.83 34.94
CA MET A 833 -17.35 6.55 35.49
C MET A 833 -16.57 6.74 36.80
N LEU A 834 -15.63 7.69 36.86
CA LEU A 834 -14.87 7.96 38.08
C LEU A 834 -15.75 8.51 39.21
N ASP A 835 -16.74 9.32 38.89
CA ASP A 835 -17.72 9.84 39.85
C ASP A 835 -18.55 8.71 40.48
N ALA A 836 -19.05 7.77 39.66
CA ALA A 836 -19.74 6.59 40.15
C ALA A 836 -18.86 5.69 41.05
N LEU A 837 -17.56 5.60 40.77
CA LEU A 837 -16.61 4.90 41.66
C LEU A 837 -16.36 5.68 42.96
N ALA A 838 -16.35 7.02 42.89
CA ALA A 838 -16.19 7.88 44.06
C ALA A 838 -17.41 7.82 44.99
N GLU A 839 -18.63 7.71 44.46
CA GLU A 839 -19.86 7.50 45.27
C GLU A 839 -19.84 6.18 46.06
N GLU A 840 -19.22 5.14 45.51
CA GLU A 840 -19.07 3.82 46.15
C GLU A 840 -17.83 3.71 47.05
N SER A 841 -16.98 4.75 47.05
CA SER A 841 -15.84 4.86 47.94
C SER A 841 -16.30 5.33 49.32
N THR A 842 -15.65 4.84 50.39
CA THR A 842 -15.98 5.32 51.74
C THR A 842 -15.69 6.82 51.86
N PRO A 843 -16.65 7.64 52.34
CA PRO A 843 -16.47 9.09 52.39
C PRO A 843 -15.35 9.49 53.36
N PRO A 844 -14.71 10.65 53.14
CA PRO A 844 -13.71 11.17 54.07
C PRO A 844 -14.34 11.40 55.46
N PRO A 845 -13.59 11.21 56.56
CA PRO A 845 -14.07 11.53 57.89
C PRO A 845 -14.48 13.01 57.94
N SER A 846 -15.71 13.29 58.36
CA SER A 846 -16.22 14.64 58.54
C SER A 846 -15.32 15.42 59.53
N PRO A 847 -14.96 16.68 59.26
CA PRO A 847 -14.14 17.46 60.18
C PRO A 847 -14.88 17.62 61.51
N GLU A 848 -14.28 17.11 62.59
CA GLU A 848 -14.78 17.35 63.94
C GLU A 848 -14.85 18.86 64.19
N ILE A 849 -16.05 19.34 64.48
CA ILE A 849 -16.29 20.70 64.94
C ILE A 849 -15.67 20.77 66.34
N VAL A 850 -14.46 21.33 66.44
CA VAL A 850 -13.87 21.72 67.72
C VAL A 850 -14.61 22.97 68.19
N THR A 851 -15.51 22.79 69.16
CA THR A 851 -16.15 23.87 69.93
C THR A 851 -15.17 24.61 70.83
#